data_AF-A0A1F3LPD7-F1
#
_entry.id   AF-A0A1F3LPD7-F1
#
_cell.length_a   1.000
_cell.length_b   1.000
_cell.length_c   1.000
_cell.angle_alpha   90.00
_cell.angle_beta   90.00
_cell.angle_gamma   90.00
#
_symmetry.space_group_name_H-M   'P 1'
#
loop_
_entity.id
_entity.type
_entity.pdbx_description
1 polymer ?
#
loop_
_entity_poly.entity_id
_entity_poly.type
_entity_poly.pdbx_seq_one_letter_code
_entity_poly.pdbx_strand_id
1 'polypeptide(L)'
;MANKIFQRIGNAMEVAILSRVKNNNLFAEYYNRSDGKKAPFKRQATLYNAKEIKDWKVAVMTATDPDNPRRGLLMRFNQSLLLDNHLASVIDTRILRVQRSSFKLVNEKGVENEALKALLERPWHDDLIRLSLFSRFQGPTLMEMFDTNDAGELVRVREIPQSNFIPQKGIIIKEEYDDNGASYIDGTYRDYYLQVGDDWDLGMLNQLAMIVLAKKLGLGSWVSYIDKFGVPPVFAITDRMDTQRRDDLFEMLENFRMNHFAVLQGKETITIPNNYNSDAYQSFKSLINDVCNREISKRVLGGSSTTDEKAFVGTAEVQERLTQDRYEQDKLFYQYLFNTEIRQRLVKISSVYAELATHTLIWDNQETLDINGYIDAVVKLSTAFDFDITEVRNRTGLPIIGAKSTTVTPPENPGGQKKKPDATLKGHAPYAQLRPAFLIYAATWDAAIERLANQLYSGEVKPTDLDKDLVLKNYAAFSNEAAKAFGDGYYTSDLARSFRENFLKFAGAKSHALMSDIAAIDARAGMSKESFIAQAKKLVQTHNETWMATEMQFCSSSVSAARDYATYLDDVDIYPCLKCRTMQDDDVRDSHELNEGVVKPVREWTSLPPFAERCRCWMEQTTDKPTLNSTLHGVKFHNNPHTSGVVFTQEQSYFKNIPEAKRGIIRDNTEQMKAFAPYNHTIKANENTVFVNDFAHLADVEASVIAAEKIAKALEQNVYVRPHIENSNKTSIKNPEIGLGKPNNLADLKTFDVKRSNTTQSFIKNAVKSANKQQCSGVIIDLSNAPESNTIALAARKLRGELSDKTGVNKGIKQVIIIHNETVLKVTRQQINSKKFMEYFKTE
;
A
#
# COMPACT_ATOMS: atom_id res chain seq x y z
N MET A 1 13.84 5.11 -87.28
CA MET A 1 15.28 4.83 -87.09
C MET A 1 15.83 5.42 -85.78
N ALA A 2 15.44 6.65 -85.40
CA ALA A 2 15.92 7.34 -84.18
C ALA A 2 15.89 6.52 -82.87
N ASN A 3 14.82 5.79 -82.56
CA ASN A 3 14.69 5.08 -81.26
C ASN A 3 15.82 4.05 -80.99
N LYS A 4 16.31 3.34 -82.01
CA LYS A 4 17.45 2.41 -81.85
C LYS A 4 18.79 3.13 -81.66
N ILE A 5 18.90 4.39 -82.08
CA ILE A 5 20.08 5.22 -81.87
C ILE A 5 20.07 5.76 -80.43
N PHE A 6 18.92 6.27 -79.94
CA PHE A 6 18.78 6.70 -78.54
C PHE A 6 19.00 5.56 -77.54
N GLN A 7 18.45 4.37 -77.76
CA GLN A 7 18.73 3.21 -76.88
C GLN A 7 20.20 2.77 -76.94
N ARG A 8 20.86 2.80 -78.12
CA ARG A 8 22.30 2.47 -78.20
C ARG A 8 23.17 3.53 -77.52
N ILE A 9 22.83 4.81 -77.62
CA ILE A 9 23.55 5.89 -76.93
C ILE A 9 23.31 5.81 -75.42
N GLY A 10 22.08 5.53 -74.97
CA GLY A 10 21.75 5.30 -73.56
C GLY A 10 22.56 4.15 -72.97
N ASN A 11 22.47 2.96 -73.56
CA ASN A 11 23.21 1.78 -73.07
C ASN A 11 24.74 1.98 -73.16
N ALA A 12 25.25 2.67 -74.19
CA ALA A 12 26.68 2.98 -74.29
C ALA A 12 27.14 4.01 -73.25
N MET A 13 26.28 4.98 -72.91
CA MET A 13 26.55 5.97 -71.87
C MET A 13 26.49 5.33 -70.47
N GLU A 14 25.52 4.46 -70.20
CA GLU A 14 25.50 3.63 -68.99
C GLU A 14 26.75 2.76 -68.87
N VAL A 15 27.09 1.97 -69.90
CA VAL A 15 28.30 1.12 -69.87
C VAL A 15 29.57 1.95 -69.69
N ALA A 16 29.66 3.14 -70.30
CA ALA A 16 30.81 4.04 -70.12
C ALA A 16 30.88 4.61 -68.69
N ILE A 17 29.76 4.99 -68.07
CA ILE A 17 29.70 5.45 -66.67
C ILE A 17 30.04 4.30 -65.72
N LEU A 18 29.44 3.13 -65.91
CA LEU A 18 29.63 1.94 -65.08
C LEU A 18 31.07 1.40 -65.17
N SER A 19 31.71 1.44 -66.34
CA SER A 19 33.12 1.02 -66.51
C SER A 19 34.13 1.85 -65.72
N ARG A 20 33.74 3.03 -65.21
CA ARG A 20 34.59 3.92 -64.41
C ARG A 20 34.43 3.74 -62.91
N VAL A 21 33.40 3.03 -62.44
CA VAL A 21 33.13 2.82 -61.00
C VAL A 21 33.76 1.49 -60.54
N LYS A 22 34.97 1.54 -60.00
CA LYS A 22 35.67 0.37 -59.44
C LYS A 22 35.16 -0.03 -58.03
N ASN A 23 33.87 -0.27 -57.87
CA ASN A 23 33.33 -0.68 -56.55
C ASN A 23 32.23 -1.76 -56.67
N ASN A 24 32.65 -3.03 -56.60
CA ASN A 24 31.77 -4.20 -56.76
C ASN A 24 30.58 -4.22 -55.78
N ASN A 25 30.72 -3.59 -54.61
CA ASN A 25 29.64 -3.52 -53.62
C ASN A 25 28.46 -2.65 -54.10
N LEU A 26 28.73 -1.57 -54.84
CA LEU A 26 27.68 -0.69 -55.39
C LEU A 26 26.86 -1.41 -56.48
N PHE A 27 27.53 -2.26 -57.29
CA PHE A 27 26.86 -3.13 -58.26
C PHE A 27 25.97 -4.18 -57.58
N ALA A 28 26.46 -4.83 -56.53
CA ALA A 28 25.68 -5.81 -55.77
C ALA A 28 24.46 -5.16 -55.07
N GLU A 29 24.62 -3.94 -54.55
CA GLU A 29 23.53 -3.18 -53.96
C GLU A 29 22.48 -2.77 -55.00
N TYR A 30 22.90 -2.33 -56.20
CA TYR A 30 21.98 -2.00 -57.30
C TYR A 30 21.16 -3.22 -57.75
N TYR A 31 21.78 -4.40 -57.91
CA TYR A 31 21.06 -5.63 -58.25
C TYR A 31 20.14 -6.15 -57.13
N ASN A 32 20.47 -5.93 -55.86
CA ASN A 32 19.56 -6.26 -54.76
C ASN A 32 18.36 -5.30 -54.69
N ARG A 33 18.55 -4.02 -55.06
CA ARG A 33 17.47 -3.03 -55.18
C ARG A 33 16.50 -3.32 -56.32
N SER A 34 16.94 -3.95 -57.42
CA SER A 34 16.06 -4.33 -58.55
C SER A 34 15.22 -5.58 -58.31
N ASP A 35 15.69 -6.52 -57.49
CA ASP A 35 15.05 -7.82 -57.25
C ASP A 35 14.05 -7.83 -56.07
N GLY A 36 13.78 -6.69 -55.44
CA GLY A 36 12.89 -6.62 -54.27
C GLY A 36 13.42 -7.39 -53.05
N LYS A 37 14.75 -7.47 -52.88
CA LYS A 37 15.38 -8.24 -51.79
C LYS A 37 15.56 -7.39 -50.53
N LYS A 38 15.27 -7.99 -49.38
CA LYS A 38 15.47 -7.41 -48.03
C LYS A 38 16.92 -6.96 -47.80
N ALA A 39 17.10 -6.03 -46.87
CA ALA A 39 18.42 -5.66 -46.39
C ALA A 39 19.12 -6.90 -45.77
N PRO A 40 20.33 -7.27 -46.23
CA PRO A 40 21.00 -8.48 -45.77
C PRO A 40 21.57 -8.28 -44.38
N PHE A 41 21.09 -9.06 -43.40
CA PHE A 41 21.67 -9.15 -42.06
C PHE A 41 21.83 -10.60 -41.62
N LYS A 42 22.78 -10.86 -40.73
CA LYS A 42 23.01 -12.18 -40.15
C LYS A 42 23.04 -12.08 -38.63
N ARG A 43 22.15 -12.83 -37.97
CA ARG A 43 22.14 -12.94 -36.51
C ARG A 43 23.36 -13.74 -36.05
N GLN A 44 24.08 -13.20 -35.07
CA GLN A 44 25.12 -13.92 -34.35
C GLN A 44 24.54 -14.74 -33.19
N ALA A 45 25.28 -15.73 -32.71
CA ALA A 45 24.89 -16.48 -31.52
C ALA A 45 25.06 -15.63 -30.25
N THR A 46 24.03 -15.55 -29.42
CA THR A 46 24.12 -14.94 -28.08
C THR A 46 24.69 -15.95 -27.09
N LEU A 47 25.85 -15.66 -26.51
CA LEU A 47 26.42 -16.40 -25.39
C LEU A 47 25.97 -15.77 -24.08
N TYR A 48 25.20 -16.51 -23.28
CA TYR A 48 24.80 -16.11 -21.93
C TYR A 48 25.91 -16.41 -20.93
N ASN A 49 26.82 -15.45 -20.72
CA ASN A 49 27.76 -15.48 -19.61
C ASN A 49 27.32 -14.53 -18.49
N ALA A 50 27.86 -14.74 -17.28
CA ALA A 50 27.78 -13.76 -16.21
C ALA A 50 28.37 -12.43 -16.71
N LYS A 51 27.70 -11.32 -16.38
CA LYS A 51 28.12 -9.97 -16.75
C LYS A 51 28.53 -9.20 -15.51
N GLU A 52 29.55 -8.36 -15.68
CA GLU A 52 30.09 -7.51 -14.63
C GLU A 52 29.94 -6.01 -14.96
N ILE A 53 30.26 -5.15 -13.98
CA ILE A 53 30.35 -3.70 -14.14
C ILE A 53 31.37 -3.32 -15.24
N LYS A 54 32.40 -4.14 -15.46
CA LYS A 54 33.37 -3.94 -16.55
C LYS A 54 32.72 -4.12 -17.92
N ASP A 55 31.91 -5.17 -18.11
CA ASP A 55 31.20 -5.41 -19.37
C ASP A 55 30.25 -4.26 -19.69
N TRP A 56 29.52 -3.78 -18.67
CA TRP A 56 28.65 -2.61 -18.78
C TRP A 56 29.41 -1.37 -19.28
N LYS A 57 30.53 -1.03 -18.63
CA LYS A 57 31.36 0.14 -19.01
C LYS A 57 31.86 0.03 -20.45
N VAL A 58 32.36 -1.13 -20.87
CA VAL A 58 32.84 -1.35 -22.24
C VAL A 58 31.69 -1.29 -23.24
N ALA A 59 30.54 -1.89 -22.93
CA ALA A 59 29.36 -1.86 -23.78
C ALA A 59 28.82 -0.44 -24.00
N VAL A 60 28.74 0.38 -22.94
CA VAL A 60 28.35 1.80 -23.02
C VAL A 60 29.38 2.61 -23.81
N MET A 61 30.67 2.47 -23.48
CA MET A 61 31.76 3.17 -24.18
C MET A 61 31.75 2.90 -25.68
N THR A 62 31.54 1.63 -26.09
CA THR A 62 31.48 1.27 -27.52
C THR A 62 30.20 1.75 -28.20
N ALA A 63 29.07 1.79 -27.48
CA ALA A 63 27.80 2.30 -28.02
C ALA A 63 27.75 3.84 -28.12
N THR A 64 28.59 4.53 -27.34
CA THR A 64 28.70 6.01 -27.28
C THR A 64 29.97 6.55 -27.93
N ASP A 65 30.71 5.69 -28.64
CA ASP A 65 31.89 6.08 -29.42
C ASP A 65 31.49 7.11 -30.49
N PRO A 66 32.06 8.34 -30.50
CA PRO A 66 31.69 9.38 -31.46
C PRO A 66 32.03 9.03 -32.92
N ASP A 67 33.09 8.25 -33.14
CA ASP A 67 33.65 7.95 -34.46
C ASP A 67 33.10 6.64 -35.03
N ASN A 68 32.93 5.62 -34.19
CA ASN A 68 32.44 4.28 -34.60
C ASN A 68 31.50 3.64 -33.56
N PRO A 69 30.27 4.17 -33.39
CA PRO A 69 29.30 3.64 -32.42
C PRO A 69 28.85 2.22 -32.79
N ARG A 70 29.09 1.25 -31.89
CA ARG A 70 28.66 -0.16 -32.07
C ARG A 70 27.85 -0.65 -30.87
N ARG A 71 26.60 -1.06 -31.12
CA ARG A 71 25.63 -1.44 -30.08
C ARG A 71 25.54 -2.94 -29.79
N GLY A 72 26.23 -3.82 -30.53
CA GLY A 72 26.12 -5.28 -30.33
C GLY A 72 26.56 -5.77 -28.93
N LEU A 73 27.55 -5.13 -28.30
CA LEU A 73 27.91 -5.39 -26.90
C LEU A 73 26.81 -4.94 -25.93
N LEU A 74 26.22 -3.76 -26.13
CA LEU A 74 25.11 -3.23 -25.34
C LEU A 74 23.85 -4.10 -25.47
N MET A 75 23.53 -4.56 -26.68
CA MET A 75 22.45 -5.50 -26.94
C MET A 75 22.59 -6.79 -26.13
N ARG A 76 23.75 -7.45 -26.21
CA ARG A 76 24.04 -8.70 -25.48
C ARG A 76 24.09 -8.48 -23.96
N PHE A 77 24.48 -7.28 -23.51
CA PHE A 77 24.42 -6.89 -22.09
C PHE A 77 22.96 -6.70 -21.62
N ASN A 78 22.15 -5.93 -22.35
CA ASN A 78 20.72 -5.73 -22.08
C ASN A 78 19.93 -7.06 -22.08
N GLN A 79 20.21 -7.96 -23.03
CA GLN A 79 19.67 -9.32 -23.06
C GLN A 79 20.03 -10.13 -21.81
N SER A 80 21.21 -9.93 -21.23
CA SER A 80 21.56 -10.54 -19.94
C SER A 80 20.78 -9.90 -18.79
N LEU A 81 20.60 -8.58 -18.76
CA LEU A 81 19.80 -7.91 -17.70
C LEU A 81 18.37 -8.48 -17.63
N LEU A 82 17.74 -8.72 -18.78
CA LEU A 82 16.39 -9.27 -18.89
C LEU A 82 16.23 -10.73 -18.43
N LEU A 83 17.32 -11.43 -18.11
CA LEU A 83 17.26 -12.69 -17.36
C LEU A 83 16.88 -12.50 -15.88
N ASP A 84 16.73 -11.25 -15.40
CA ASP A 84 16.10 -10.98 -14.12
C ASP A 84 14.56 -11.01 -14.27
N ASN A 85 13.92 -12.05 -13.74
CA ASN A 85 12.48 -12.27 -13.88
C ASN A 85 11.62 -11.12 -13.32
N HIS A 86 12.10 -10.38 -12.32
CA HIS A 86 11.38 -9.21 -11.78
C HIS A 86 11.41 -8.06 -12.77
N LEU A 87 12.58 -7.74 -13.32
CA LEU A 87 12.73 -6.75 -14.38
C LEU A 87 11.88 -7.08 -15.61
N ALA A 88 11.95 -8.33 -16.09
CA ALA A 88 11.19 -8.78 -17.25
C ALA A 88 9.68 -8.64 -17.01
N SER A 89 9.15 -9.25 -15.93
CA SER A 89 7.73 -9.18 -15.57
C SER A 89 7.20 -7.75 -15.44
N VAL A 90 7.99 -6.85 -14.86
CA VAL A 90 7.62 -5.45 -14.67
C VAL A 90 7.62 -4.65 -15.99
N ILE A 91 8.51 -4.97 -16.93
CA ILE A 91 8.48 -4.40 -18.29
C ILE A 91 7.29 -4.95 -19.08
N ASP A 92 7.09 -6.27 -19.06
CA ASP A 92 6.02 -6.95 -19.78
C ASP A 92 4.64 -6.45 -19.31
N THR A 93 4.42 -6.34 -18.00
CA THR A 93 3.19 -5.78 -17.41
C THR A 93 2.85 -4.39 -17.99
N ARG A 94 3.87 -3.54 -18.16
CA ARG A 94 3.70 -2.18 -18.68
C ARG A 94 3.40 -2.14 -20.18
N ILE A 95 4.03 -3.02 -20.96
CA ILE A 95 3.79 -3.12 -22.40
C ILE A 95 2.43 -3.78 -22.69
N LEU A 96 2.11 -4.86 -21.99
CA LEU A 96 0.85 -5.61 -22.12
C LEU A 96 -0.37 -4.71 -21.91
N ARG A 97 -0.32 -3.76 -20.97
CA ARG A 97 -1.43 -2.82 -20.72
C ARG A 97 -1.80 -1.99 -21.97
N VAL A 98 -0.81 -1.60 -22.78
CA VAL A 98 -1.05 -0.88 -24.04
C VAL A 98 -1.48 -1.83 -25.14
N GLN A 99 -0.85 -3.00 -25.27
CA GLN A 99 -1.23 -4.05 -26.22
C GLN A 99 -2.69 -4.54 -26.05
N ARG A 100 -3.20 -4.54 -24.81
CA ARG A 100 -4.58 -4.92 -24.47
C ARG A 100 -5.56 -3.73 -24.45
N SER A 101 -5.12 -2.52 -24.78
CA SER A 101 -6.01 -1.35 -24.85
C SER A 101 -6.82 -1.33 -26.14
N SER A 102 -8.13 -1.08 -26.05
CA SER A 102 -9.00 -0.91 -27.21
C SER A 102 -8.65 0.34 -28.00
N PHE A 103 -8.68 0.26 -29.33
CA PHE A 103 -8.46 1.39 -30.23
C PHE A 103 -9.53 1.47 -31.32
N LYS A 104 -9.66 2.67 -31.91
CA LYS A 104 -10.58 3.00 -33.00
C LYS A 104 -9.79 3.71 -34.09
N LEU A 105 -10.19 3.52 -35.34
CA LEU A 105 -9.67 4.27 -36.49
C LEU A 105 -10.75 5.22 -36.97
N VAL A 106 -10.52 6.52 -36.82
CA VAL A 106 -11.48 7.56 -37.20
C VAL A 106 -10.95 8.40 -38.35
N ASN A 107 -11.85 8.82 -39.26
CA ASN A 107 -11.52 9.81 -40.28
C ASN A 107 -11.59 11.25 -39.74
N GLU A 108 -11.26 12.24 -40.59
CA GLU A 108 -11.34 13.67 -40.26
C GLU A 108 -12.71 14.15 -39.75
N LYS A 109 -13.79 13.41 -40.02
CA LYS A 109 -15.16 13.70 -39.56
C LYS A 109 -15.53 12.95 -38.27
N GLY A 110 -14.59 12.22 -37.66
CA GLY A 110 -14.81 11.44 -36.45
C GLY A 110 -15.59 10.14 -36.64
N VAL A 111 -15.81 9.69 -37.88
CA VAL A 111 -16.52 8.43 -38.16
C VAL A 111 -15.55 7.26 -38.06
N GLU A 112 -15.92 6.23 -37.30
CA GLU A 112 -15.14 5.00 -37.10
C GLU A 112 -15.20 4.08 -38.33
N ASN A 113 -14.09 3.40 -38.62
CA ASN A 113 -13.95 2.42 -39.69
C ASN A 113 -13.53 1.05 -39.14
N GLU A 114 -14.52 0.17 -38.92
CA GLU A 114 -14.32 -1.18 -38.39
C GLU A 114 -13.49 -2.09 -39.32
N ALA A 115 -13.60 -1.90 -40.64
CA ALA A 115 -12.87 -2.72 -41.61
C ALA A 115 -11.35 -2.50 -41.51
N LEU A 116 -10.92 -1.24 -41.37
CA LEU A 116 -9.51 -0.92 -41.13
C LEU A 116 -9.03 -1.39 -39.76
N LYS A 117 -9.89 -1.35 -38.75
CA LYS A 117 -9.58 -1.87 -37.40
C LYS A 117 -9.29 -3.37 -37.47
N ALA A 118 -10.12 -4.14 -38.17
CA ALA A 118 -9.95 -5.57 -38.37
C ALA A 118 -8.65 -5.95 -39.12
N LEU A 119 -8.08 -5.04 -39.94
CA LEU A 119 -6.77 -5.22 -40.59
C LEU A 119 -5.58 -5.00 -39.62
N LEU A 120 -5.77 -4.21 -38.56
CA LEU A 120 -4.79 -4.02 -37.48
C LEU A 120 -4.95 -5.04 -36.35
N GLU A 121 -6.11 -5.69 -36.21
CA GLU A 121 -6.33 -6.79 -35.26
C GLU A 121 -5.69 -8.10 -35.76
N ARG A 122 -4.35 -8.09 -35.79
CA ARG A 122 -3.48 -9.17 -36.28
C ARG A 122 -2.21 -9.28 -35.41
N PRO A 123 -1.57 -10.46 -35.32
CA PRO A 123 -0.39 -10.66 -34.46
C PRO A 123 0.77 -9.69 -34.73
N TRP A 124 0.96 -9.29 -35.99
CA TRP A 124 2.04 -8.37 -36.39
C TRP A 124 1.91 -6.98 -35.73
N HIS A 125 0.68 -6.52 -35.45
CA HIS A 125 0.43 -5.22 -34.85
C HIS A 125 0.64 -5.25 -33.33
N ASP A 126 0.31 -6.36 -32.67
CA ASP A 126 0.65 -6.60 -31.27
C ASP A 126 2.18 -6.59 -31.06
N ASP A 127 2.93 -7.24 -31.96
CA ASP A 127 4.41 -7.18 -32.01
C ASP A 127 4.93 -5.76 -32.33
N LEU A 128 4.24 -5.00 -33.18
CA LEU A 128 4.61 -3.62 -33.51
C LEU A 128 4.48 -2.68 -32.30
N ILE A 129 3.38 -2.79 -31.54
CA ILE A 129 3.20 -2.10 -30.25
C ILE A 129 4.32 -2.50 -29.29
N ARG A 130 4.58 -3.81 -29.16
CA ARG A 130 5.63 -4.35 -28.28
C ARG A 130 6.99 -3.74 -28.58
N LEU A 131 7.45 -3.83 -29.82
CA LEU A 131 8.77 -3.34 -30.25
C LEU A 131 8.86 -1.81 -30.16
N SER A 132 7.79 -1.09 -30.52
CA SER A 132 7.74 0.37 -30.40
C SER A 132 7.93 0.81 -28.95
N LEU A 133 7.21 0.21 -28.00
CA LEU A 133 7.36 0.54 -26.57
C LEU A 133 8.68 0.03 -25.99
N PHE A 134 9.16 -1.13 -26.45
CA PHE A 134 10.41 -1.72 -26.00
C PHE A 134 11.64 -0.83 -26.31
N SER A 135 11.58 0.00 -27.35
CA SER A 135 12.61 1.01 -27.64
C SER A 135 12.93 1.91 -26.43
N ARG A 136 11.94 2.28 -25.61
CA ARG A 136 12.16 3.10 -24.40
C ARG A 136 13.00 2.40 -23.33
N PHE A 137 13.10 1.07 -23.42
CA PHE A 137 13.86 0.24 -22.49
C PHE A 137 15.26 -0.07 -23.03
N GLN A 138 15.40 -0.41 -24.31
CA GLN A 138 16.68 -0.82 -24.91
C GLN A 138 17.38 0.24 -25.78
N GLY A 139 16.79 1.42 -25.95
CA GLY A 139 17.25 2.45 -26.89
C GLY A 139 16.73 2.21 -28.32
N PRO A 140 17.39 2.75 -29.36
CA PRO A 140 16.91 2.68 -30.74
C PRO A 140 16.64 1.23 -31.16
N THR A 141 15.44 1.04 -31.70
CA THR A 141 14.93 -0.26 -32.18
C THR A 141 14.55 -0.12 -33.63
N LEU A 142 15.08 -0.99 -34.50
CA LEU A 142 14.78 -0.98 -35.93
C LEU A 142 13.85 -2.15 -36.28
N MET A 143 12.70 -1.82 -36.87
CA MET A 143 11.62 -2.76 -37.18
C MET A 143 11.49 -2.94 -38.69
N GLU A 144 11.47 -4.19 -39.15
CA GLU A 144 11.22 -4.61 -40.52
C GLU A 144 9.74 -4.95 -40.72
N MET A 145 9.10 -4.30 -41.69
CA MET A 145 7.71 -4.45 -42.12
C MET A 145 7.64 -4.85 -43.59
N PHE A 146 8.35 -5.93 -43.97
CA PHE A 146 8.59 -6.28 -45.38
C PHE A 146 7.72 -7.43 -45.92
N ASP A 147 7.36 -8.42 -45.08
CA ASP A 147 6.68 -9.63 -45.57
C ASP A 147 5.16 -9.42 -45.66
N THR A 148 4.60 -9.41 -46.88
CA THR A 148 3.14 -9.41 -47.12
C THR A 148 2.64 -10.78 -47.61
N ASN A 149 1.36 -11.09 -47.39
CA ASN A 149 0.69 -12.27 -47.95
C ASN A 149 0.11 -11.99 -49.36
N ASP A 150 -0.51 -13.01 -49.97
CA ASP A 150 -1.12 -12.91 -51.31
C ASP A 150 -2.27 -11.88 -51.37
N ALA A 151 -2.91 -11.58 -50.24
CA ALA A 151 -3.94 -10.54 -50.13
C ALA A 151 -3.35 -9.12 -49.96
N GLY A 152 -2.04 -8.99 -49.76
CA GLY A 152 -1.35 -7.71 -49.50
C GLY A 152 -1.38 -7.27 -48.03
N GLU A 153 -1.83 -8.10 -47.08
CA GLU A 153 -1.71 -7.80 -45.65
C GLU A 153 -0.28 -8.11 -45.15
N LEU A 154 0.21 -7.34 -44.17
CA LEU A 154 1.48 -7.62 -43.51
C LEU A 154 1.41 -8.92 -42.69
N VAL A 155 2.40 -9.80 -42.83
CA VAL A 155 2.45 -11.10 -42.15
C VAL A 155 3.05 -11.00 -40.75
N ARG A 156 4.10 -10.18 -40.61
CA ARG A 156 4.88 -10.05 -39.36
C ARG A 156 5.72 -8.78 -39.36
N VAL A 157 5.98 -8.27 -38.16
CA VAL A 157 7.03 -7.28 -37.90
C VAL A 157 8.22 -7.99 -37.28
N ARG A 158 9.44 -7.59 -37.63
CA ARG A 158 10.68 -8.20 -37.09
C ARG A 158 11.64 -7.15 -36.57
N GLU A 159 12.22 -7.42 -35.42
CA GLU A 159 13.34 -6.63 -34.91
C GLU A 159 14.65 -7.00 -35.65
N ILE A 160 15.30 -5.98 -36.21
CA ILE A 160 16.69 -6.06 -36.65
C ILE A 160 17.58 -5.91 -35.40
N PRO A 161 18.48 -6.86 -35.12
CA PRO A 161 19.34 -6.79 -33.93
C PRO A 161 20.17 -5.50 -33.91
N GLN A 162 20.37 -4.87 -32.74
CA GLN A 162 21.23 -3.69 -32.62
C GLN A 162 22.71 -3.94 -32.96
N SER A 163 23.14 -5.20 -33.13
CA SER A 163 24.44 -5.56 -33.73
C SER A 163 24.49 -5.37 -35.27
N ASN A 164 23.34 -5.19 -35.92
CA ASN A 164 23.17 -5.24 -37.37
C ASN A 164 22.59 -3.96 -37.97
N PHE A 165 22.49 -2.87 -37.21
CA PHE A 165 22.25 -1.53 -37.76
C PHE A 165 23.01 -0.47 -36.97
N ILE A 166 23.35 0.64 -37.63
CA ILE A 166 24.05 1.78 -37.04
C ILE A 166 23.13 3.00 -37.12
N PRO A 167 22.47 3.41 -36.01
CA PRO A 167 21.52 4.52 -36.00
C PRO A 167 22.09 5.80 -36.62
N GLN A 168 23.27 6.22 -36.16
CA GLN A 168 23.98 7.43 -36.56
C GLN A 168 24.30 7.51 -38.07
N LYS A 169 24.38 6.37 -38.75
CA LYS A 169 24.63 6.27 -40.20
C LYS A 169 23.37 5.97 -41.00
N GLY A 170 22.26 5.58 -40.35
CA GLY A 170 21.03 5.19 -41.01
C GLY A 170 21.14 3.93 -41.88
N ILE A 171 22.02 2.98 -41.52
CA ILE A 171 22.31 1.76 -42.33
C ILE A 171 22.10 0.43 -41.58
N ILE A 172 21.66 -0.59 -42.32
CA ILE A 172 21.64 -2.01 -41.92
C ILE A 172 22.90 -2.69 -42.47
N ILE A 173 23.63 -3.38 -41.59
CA ILE A 173 24.90 -4.05 -41.89
C ILE A 173 24.77 -5.58 -41.81
N LYS A 174 25.53 -6.28 -42.65
CA LYS A 174 25.40 -7.74 -42.80
C LYS A 174 26.02 -8.48 -41.62
N GLU A 175 27.28 -8.18 -41.31
CA GLU A 175 28.03 -8.65 -40.16
C GLU A 175 28.34 -7.46 -39.22
N GLU A 176 28.49 -7.70 -37.92
CA GLU A 176 28.63 -6.65 -36.89
C GLU A 176 29.86 -5.73 -37.07
N TYR A 177 30.86 -6.16 -37.86
CA TYR A 177 32.09 -5.43 -38.15
C TYR A 177 32.05 -4.62 -39.44
N ASP A 178 30.99 -4.74 -40.27
CA ASP A 178 30.92 -4.00 -41.53
C ASP A 178 30.70 -2.50 -41.27
N ASP A 179 31.37 -1.63 -42.03
CA ASP A 179 31.22 -0.16 -41.93
C ASP A 179 30.21 0.44 -42.91
N ASN A 180 29.84 -0.33 -43.95
CA ASN A 180 28.94 0.05 -45.02
C ASN A 180 27.77 -0.93 -45.07
N GLY A 181 26.59 -0.44 -45.45
CA GLY A 181 25.35 -1.20 -45.39
C GLY A 181 24.22 -0.54 -46.17
N ALA A 182 23.06 -1.20 -46.21
CA ALA A 182 21.88 -0.68 -46.90
C ALA A 182 21.25 0.45 -46.08
N SER A 183 21.07 1.64 -46.66
CA SER A 183 20.39 2.73 -45.97
C SER A 183 18.90 2.41 -45.76
N TYR A 184 18.38 2.69 -44.56
CA TYR A 184 16.96 2.64 -44.24
C TYR A 184 16.33 4.03 -44.02
N ILE A 185 17.11 5.11 -44.14
CA ILE A 185 16.59 6.48 -44.12
C ILE A 185 16.20 6.93 -45.53
N ASP A 186 17.00 6.56 -46.53
CA ASP A 186 16.85 6.99 -47.91
C ASP A 186 16.76 5.82 -48.90
N GLY A 187 16.05 6.05 -50.02
CA GLY A 187 15.83 5.04 -51.05
C GLY A 187 14.77 4.00 -50.69
N THR A 188 14.79 2.86 -51.39
CA THR A 188 13.71 1.86 -51.42
C THR A 188 13.39 1.25 -50.06
N TYR A 189 14.33 1.19 -49.12
CA TYR A 189 14.12 0.56 -47.81
C TYR A 189 13.42 1.47 -46.79
N ARG A 190 13.36 2.79 -47.02
CA ARG A 190 12.76 3.79 -46.11
C ARG A 190 11.35 3.45 -45.63
N ASP A 191 10.57 2.86 -46.53
CA ASP A 191 9.16 2.60 -46.28
C ASP A 191 8.92 1.22 -45.62
N TYR A 192 9.89 0.31 -45.69
CA TYR A 192 9.82 -1.03 -45.08
C TYR A 192 10.50 -1.12 -43.71
N TYR A 193 11.37 -0.17 -43.35
CA TYR A 193 12.12 -0.19 -42.10
C TYR A 193 11.83 1.08 -41.29
N LEU A 194 11.54 0.91 -40.00
CA LEU A 194 11.23 2.01 -39.07
C LEU A 194 12.13 1.94 -37.83
N GLN A 195 12.95 2.97 -37.63
CA GLN A 195 13.63 3.19 -36.36
C GLN A 195 12.70 3.90 -35.38
N VAL A 196 12.71 3.46 -34.12
CA VAL A 196 12.04 4.11 -33.00
C VAL A 196 13.05 4.34 -31.90
N GLY A 197 13.11 5.58 -31.39
CA GLY A 197 14.11 6.04 -30.41
C GLY A 197 15.29 6.76 -31.07
N ASP A 198 15.92 7.65 -30.29
CA ASP A 198 17.01 8.52 -30.76
C ASP A 198 18.32 7.73 -30.99
N ASP A 199 19.12 8.16 -31.95
CA ASP A 199 20.35 7.46 -32.38
C ASP A 199 21.33 7.18 -31.24
N TRP A 200 21.39 8.09 -30.27
CA TRP A 200 22.30 8.06 -29.13
C TRP A 200 21.66 7.55 -27.82
N ASP A 201 20.36 7.22 -27.80
CA ASP A 201 19.71 6.75 -26.56
C ASP A 201 20.22 5.36 -26.14
N LEU A 202 20.47 5.17 -24.85
CA LEU A 202 20.90 3.89 -24.27
C LEU A 202 19.74 3.13 -23.62
N GLY A 203 18.57 3.76 -23.49
CA GLY A 203 17.36 3.18 -22.92
C GLY A 203 17.38 3.03 -21.40
N MET A 204 16.21 2.73 -20.84
CA MET A 204 16.02 2.55 -19.39
C MET A 204 16.81 1.36 -18.79
N LEU A 205 17.09 0.31 -19.58
CA LEU A 205 17.88 -0.85 -19.15
C LEU A 205 19.31 -0.46 -18.76
N ASN A 206 19.93 0.48 -19.49
CA ASN A 206 21.24 1.01 -19.13
C ASN A 206 21.25 1.70 -17.76
N GLN A 207 20.16 2.37 -17.39
CA GLN A 207 20.00 3.03 -16.09
C GLN A 207 19.78 2.01 -14.95
N LEU A 208 19.13 0.88 -15.25
CA LEU A 208 18.85 -0.21 -14.30
C LEU A 208 20.02 -1.19 -14.14
N ALA A 209 21.00 -1.16 -15.04
CA ALA A 209 22.14 -2.09 -15.10
C ALA A 209 22.79 -2.33 -13.74
N MET A 210 23.14 -1.27 -13.00
CA MET A 210 23.85 -1.38 -11.72
C MET A 210 23.04 -2.10 -10.63
N ILE A 211 21.73 -1.84 -10.56
CA ILE A 211 20.83 -2.48 -9.57
C ILE A 211 20.62 -3.96 -9.91
N VAL A 212 20.44 -4.28 -11.20
CA VAL A 212 20.27 -5.66 -11.66
C VAL A 212 21.56 -6.48 -11.47
N LEU A 213 22.73 -5.89 -11.74
CA LEU A 213 24.02 -6.51 -11.46
C LEU A 213 24.21 -6.76 -9.96
N ALA A 214 23.89 -5.78 -9.10
CA ALA A 214 23.95 -5.92 -7.65
C ALA A 214 23.01 -7.03 -7.14
N LYS A 215 21.79 -7.13 -7.67
CA LYS A 215 20.84 -8.21 -7.35
C LYS A 215 21.37 -9.59 -7.72
N LYS A 216 21.90 -9.76 -8.93
CA LYS A 216 22.48 -11.04 -9.39
C LYS A 216 23.69 -11.45 -8.57
N LEU A 217 24.59 -10.51 -8.27
CA LEU A 217 25.74 -10.74 -7.40
C LEU A 217 25.30 -11.09 -5.97
N GLY A 218 24.30 -10.40 -5.44
CA GLY A 218 23.72 -10.67 -4.12
C GLY A 218 23.12 -12.07 -4.03
N LEU A 219 22.37 -12.50 -5.04
CA LEU A 219 21.81 -13.86 -5.11
C LEU A 219 22.91 -14.92 -5.22
N GLY A 220 23.92 -14.74 -6.08
CA GLY A 220 25.05 -15.67 -6.18
C GLY A 220 25.89 -15.75 -4.90
N SER A 221 26.07 -14.63 -4.21
CA SER A 221 26.73 -14.54 -2.91
C SER A 221 25.92 -15.23 -1.81
N TRP A 222 24.59 -15.11 -1.85
CA TRP A 222 23.68 -15.77 -0.92
C TRP A 222 23.67 -17.29 -1.10
N VAL A 223 23.63 -17.79 -2.34
CA VAL A 223 23.79 -19.23 -2.63
C VAL A 223 25.16 -19.72 -2.14
N SER A 224 26.23 -18.97 -2.40
CA SER A 224 27.58 -19.30 -1.92
C SER A 224 27.69 -19.27 -0.39
N TYR A 225 26.90 -18.44 0.29
CA TYR A 225 26.80 -18.41 1.74
C TYR A 225 26.04 -19.65 2.27
N ILE A 226 24.92 -20.02 1.65
CA ILE A 226 24.16 -21.22 2.01
C ILE A 226 25.01 -22.48 1.82
N ASP A 227 25.78 -22.59 0.74
CA ASP A 227 26.68 -23.73 0.49
C ASP A 227 27.79 -23.84 1.56
N LYS A 228 28.43 -22.72 1.91
CA LYS A 228 29.55 -22.70 2.88
C LYS A 228 29.14 -22.71 4.35
N PHE A 229 27.99 -22.15 4.70
CA PHE A 229 27.57 -21.91 6.09
C PHE A 229 26.23 -22.56 6.45
N GLY A 230 25.47 -23.08 5.48
CA GLY A 230 24.23 -23.82 5.72
C GLY A 230 24.45 -25.24 6.24
N VAL A 231 25.63 -25.81 6.03
CA VAL A 231 26.09 -27.04 6.70
C VAL A 231 27.09 -26.64 7.80
N PRO A 232 26.80 -26.84 9.09
CA PRO A 232 27.73 -26.49 10.15
C PRO A 232 28.96 -27.41 10.11
N PRO A 233 30.19 -26.89 10.33
CA PRO A 233 31.37 -27.73 10.45
C PRO A 233 31.30 -28.53 11.76
N VAL A 234 31.58 -29.83 11.66
CA VAL A 234 31.56 -30.76 12.79
C VAL A 234 32.99 -31.15 13.12
N PHE A 235 33.43 -30.90 14.35
CA PHE A 235 34.78 -31.23 14.81
C PHE A 235 34.72 -32.38 15.81
N ALA A 236 35.40 -33.48 15.53
CA ALA A 236 35.71 -34.50 16.53
C ALA A 236 37.00 -34.12 17.27
N ILE A 237 36.92 -33.97 18.59
CA ILE A 237 38.06 -33.75 19.47
C ILE A 237 38.37 -35.09 20.15
N THR A 238 39.60 -35.58 19.97
CA THR A 238 40.10 -36.81 20.59
C THR A 238 41.55 -36.65 21.01
N ASP A 239 41.90 -37.22 22.17
CA ASP A 239 43.30 -37.33 22.64
C ASP A 239 44.04 -38.51 21.97
N ARG A 240 43.33 -39.32 21.16
CA ARG A 240 43.82 -40.58 20.58
C ARG A 240 44.31 -40.36 19.15
N MET A 241 45.57 -40.72 18.89
CA MET A 241 46.28 -40.45 17.62
C MET A 241 46.45 -41.69 16.72
N ASP A 242 45.73 -42.78 16.97
CA ASP A 242 45.83 -43.99 16.16
C ASP A 242 45.05 -43.89 14.84
N THR A 243 45.65 -44.40 13.76
CA THR A 243 45.14 -44.21 12.39
C THR A 243 43.78 -44.86 12.20
N GLN A 244 43.55 -46.02 12.81
CA GLN A 244 42.28 -46.73 12.73
C GLN A 244 41.16 -45.93 13.42
N ARG A 245 41.36 -45.43 14.65
CA ARG A 245 40.34 -44.62 15.31
C ARG A 245 40.05 -43.31 14.59
N ARG A 246 41.05 -42.70 13.95
CA ARG A 246 40.84 -41.50 13.11
C ARG A 246 39.90 -41.80 11.94
N ASP A 247 40.09 -42.93 11.27
CA ASP A 247 39.30 -43.31 10.11
C ASP A 247 37.88 -43.77 10.53
N ASP A 248 37.75 -44.48 11.66
CA ASP A 248 36.45 -44.75 12.30
C ASP A 248 35.70 -43.45 12.65
N LEU A 249 36.40 -42.46 13.22
CA LEU A 249 35.82 -41.16 13.58
C LEU A 249 35.40 -40.37 12.34
N PHE A 250 36.11 -40.50 11.22
CA PHE A 250 35.72 -39.90 9.94
C PHE A 250 34.41 -40.51 9.42
N GLU A 251 34.30 -41.85 9.37
CA GLU A 251 33.05 -42.54 9.00
C GLU A 251 31.90 -42.21 9.97
N MET A 252 32.18 -42.09 11.27
CA MET A 252 31.20 -41.63 12.25
C MET A 252 30.73 -40.18 12.01
N LEU A 253 31.62 -39.28 11.58
CA LEU A 253 31.27 -37.89 11.25
C LEU A 253 30.42 -37.79 9.97
N GLU A 254 30.72 -38.60 8.94
CA GLU A 254 29.88 -38.69 7.73
C GLU A 254 28.48 -39.24 8.05
N ASN A 255 28.40 -40.28 8.87
CA ASN A 255 27.13 -40.83 9.34
C ASN A 255 26.37 -39.85 10.26
N PHE A 256 27.08 -39.10 11.13
CA PHE A 256 26.49 -38.07 11.98
C PHE A 256 25.87 -36.94 11.15
N ARG A 257 26.51 -36.52 10.05
CA ARG A 257 25.99 -35.50 9.13
C ARG A 257 24.64 -35.88 8.52
N MET A 258 24.38 -37.18 8.31
CA MET A 258 23.10 -37.68 7.80
C MET A 258 22.08 -37.92 8.92
N ASN A 259 22.49 -38.60 10.00
CA ASN A 259 21.57 -39.19 10.98
C ASN A 259 21.47 -38.43 12.31
N HIS A 260 22.31 -37.43 12.57
CA HIS A 260 22.32 -36.59 13.78
C HIS A 260 22.49 -37.33 15.12
N PHE A 261 23.05 -38.56 15.11
CA PHE A 261 23.49 -39.27 16.31
C PHE A 261 24.88 -39.89 16.11
N ALA A 262 25.64 -40.02 17.19
CA ALA A 262 26.97 -40.64 17.21
C ALA A 262 27.21 -41.36 18.54
N VAL A 263 27.96 -42.47 18.51
CA VAL A 263 28.33 -43.26 19.70
C VAL A 263 29.78 -42.98 20.06
N LEU A 264 30.01 -42.06 20.99
CA LEU A 264 31.35 -41.62 21.41
C LEU A 264 31.90 -42.49 22.55
N GLN A 265 33.22 -42.58 22.66
CA GLN A 265 33.89 -43.35 23.73
C GLN A 265 34.86 -42.49 24.55
N GLY A 266 34.87 -42.71 25.87
CA GLY A 266 35.83 -42.06 26.77
C GLY A 266 35.64 -40.54 26.86
N LYS A 267 36.66 -39.79 26.44
CA LYS A 267 36.70 -38.30 26.46
C LYS A 267 36.43 -37.65 25.10
N GLU A 268 36.12 -38.44 24.07
CA GLU A 268 35.86 -37.92 22.73
C GLU A 268 34.63 -37.01 22.75
N THR A 269 34.73 -35.85 22.09
CA THR A 269 33.61 -34.92 21.97
C THR A 269 33.42 -34.48 20.52
N ILE A 270 32.18 -34.53 20.04
CA ILE A 270 31.79 -33.85 18.81
C ILE A 270 31.34 -32.44 19.20
N THR A 271 31.96 -31.44 18.58
CA THR A 271 31.65 -30.02 18.82
C THR A 271 31.26 -29.33 17.53
N ILE A 272 30.26 -28.46 17.62
CA ILE A 272 29.85 -27.54 16.56
C ILE A 272 30.12 -26.13 17.09
N PRO A 273 30.87 -25.27 16.38
CA PRO A 273 31.20 -23.94 16.88
C PRO A 273 29.95 -23.05 17.03
N ASN A 274 29.72 -22.52 18.24
CA ASN A 274 28.49 -21.76 18.59
C ASN A 274 28.28 -20.45 17.80
N ASN A 275 29.24 -19.99 16.99
CA ASN A 275 29.19 -18.69 16.30
C ASN A 275 28.90 -18.77 14.79
N TYR A 276 28.34 -19.87 14.28
CA TYR A 276 27.99 -20.03 12.84
C TYR A 276 26.73 -19.28 12.38
N ASN A 277 26.24 -18.32 13.17
CA ASN A 277 24.88 -17.78 13.11
C ASN A 277 24.84 -16.25 12.91
N SER A 278 25.68 -15.72 12.01
CA SER A 278 25.55 -14.33 11.52
C SER A 278 24.32 -14.16 10.63
N ASP A 279 23.60 -13.05 10.77
CA ASP A 279 22.35 -12.78 10.04
C ASP A 279 22.55 -12.31 8.57
N ALA A 280 23.40 -13.04 7.85
CA ALA A 280 23.62 -12.80 6.42
C ALA A 280 22.37 -13.09 5.59
N TYR A 281 21.49 -14.00 6.06
CA TYR A 281 20.20 -14.30 5.42
C TYR A 281 19.33 -13.05 5.28
N GLN A 282 19.11 -12.27 6.34
CA GLN A 282 18.33 -11.03 6.22
C GLN A 282 19.07 -9.98 5.39
N SER A 283 20.39 -9.92 5.46
CA SER A 283 21.20 -8.98 4.67
C SER A 283 21.02 -9.19 3.15
N PHE A 284 21.14 -10.43 2.66
CA PHE A 284 20.90 -10.75 1.25
C PHE A 284 19.42 -10.59 0.86
N LYS A 285 18.49 -10.99 1.72
CA LYS A 285 17.05 -10.86 1.49
C LYS A 285 16.62 -9.40 1.36
N SER A 286 17.15 -8.51 2.20
CA SER A 286 16.84 -7.07 2.17
C SER A 286 17.47 -6.39 0.95
N LEU A 287 18.71 -6.73 0.60
CA LEU A 287 19.33 -6.26 -0.65
C LEU A 287 18.48 -6.59 -1.88
N ILE A 288 17.98 -7.84 -1.98
CA ILE A 288 17.20 -8.28 -3.13
C ILE A 288 15.82 -7.61 -3.17
N ASN A 289 15.08 -7.61 -2.05
CA ASN A 289 13.68 -7.16 -2.03
C ASN A 289 13.55 -5.66 -1.77
N ASP A 290 14.07 -5.18 -0.65
CA ASP A 290 13.85 -3.81 -0.17
C ASP A 290 14.66 -2.78 -0.96
N VAL A 291 15.77 -3.18 -1.57
CA VAL A 291 16.58 -2.33 -2.45
C VAL A 291 16.30 -2.67 -3.91
N CYS A 292 16.74 -3.84 -4.40
CA CYS A 292 16.82 -4.06 -5.84
C CYS A 292 15.45 -4.16 -6.54
N ASN A 293 14.56 -5.05 -6.08
CA ASN A 293 13.23 -5.20 -6.69
C ASN A 293 12.42 -3.90 -6.61
N ARG A 294 12.45 -3.23 -5.44
CA ARG A 294 11.73 -1.97 -5.22
C ARG A 294 12.22 -0.82 -6.11
N GLU A 295 13.53 -0.65 -6.30
CA GLU A 295 14.06 0.37 -7.22
C GLU A 295 13.74 0.06 -8.70
N ILE A 296 13.76 -1.23 -9.10
CA ILE A 296 13.32 -1.65 -10.43
C ILE A 296 11.84 -1.29 -10.66
N SER A 297 10.94 -1.66 -9.75
CA SER A 297 9.51 -1.35 -9.84
C SER A 297 9.25 0.16 -9.90
N LYS A 298 9.86 0.95 -9.00
CA LYS A 298 9.77 2.42 -9.01
C LYS A 298 10.23 3.03 -10.33
N ARG A 299 11.36 2.57 -10.89
CA ARG A 299 11.90 3.14 -12.12
C ARG A 299 11.00 2.89 -13.32
N VAL A 300 10.39 1.69 -13.42
CA VAL A 300 9.57 1.25 -14.56
C VAL A 300 8.09 1.63 -14.41
N LEU A 301 7.46 1.35 -13.26
CA LEU A 301 6.03 1.56 -12.99
C LEU A 301 5.73 2.84 -12.19
N GLY A 302 6.71 3.40 -11.48
CA GLY A 302 6.49 4.58 -10.62
C GLY A 302 6.17 4.26 -9.16
N GLY A 303 5.96 2.99 -8.84
CA GLY A 303 5.76 2.47 -7.49
C GLY A 303 6.19 1.01 -7.37
N SER A 304 6.10 0.44 -6.16
CA SER A 304 6.29 -0.99 -5.91
C SER A 304 5.07 -1.65 -5.25
N SER A 305 4.07 -0.89 -4.82
CA SER A 305 2.87 -1.42 -4.17
C SER A 305 2.03 -2.36 -5.05
N THR A 306 2.18 -2.32 -6.37
CA THR A 306 1.56 -3.28 -7.30
C THR A 306 2.38 -4.55 -7.52
N THR A 307 3.63 -4.59 -7.03
CA THR A 307 4.54 -5.75 -7.12
C THR A 307 4.85 -6.39 -5.76
N ASP A 308 4.57 -5.68 -4.65
CA ASP A 308 4.92 -6.09 -3.29
C ASP A 308 3.69 -6.65 -2.55
N GLU A 309 3.79 -7.84 -1.95
CA GLU A 309 2.68 -8.55 -1.27
C GLU A 309 2.05 -7.83 -0.05
N LYS A 310 2.63 -6.70 0.39
CA LYS A 310 2.27 -6.01 1.65
C LYS A 310 1.94 -4.52 1.46
N ALA A 311 1.32 -4.16 0.35
CA ALA A 311 0.85 -2.80 0.12
C ALA A 311 -0.42 -2.47 0.94
N PHE A 312 -0.48 -1.28 1.54
CA PHE A 312 -1.71 -0.75 2.13
C PHE A 312 -2.60 -0.15 1.05
N VAL A 313 -3.92 -0.38 1.10
CA VAL A 313 -4.89 0.00 0.04
C VAL A 313 -4.72 1.45 -0.42
N GLY A 314 -4.78 2.42 0.49
CA GLY A 314 -4.61 3.84 0.13
C GLY A 314 -3.22 4.22 -0.41
N THR A 315 -2.16 3.44 -0.14
CA THR A 315 -0.86 3.63 -0.79
C THR A 315 -0.78 2.96 -2.16
N ALA A 316 -1.48 1.84 -2.35
CA ALA A 316 -1.63 1.17 -3.62
C ALA A 316 -2.42 2.05 -4.60
N GLU A 317 -3.56 2.63 -4.21
CA GLU A 317 -4.38 3.54 -5.02
C GLU A 317 -3.62 4.81 -5.49
N VAL A 318 -2.66 5.30 -4.69
CA VAL A 318 -1.82 6.44 -5.09
C VAL A 318 -0.76 5.99 -6.12
N GLN A 319 -0.12 4.84 -5.90
CA GLN A 319 0.89 4.32 -6.82
C GLN A 319 0.28 3.76 -8.11
N GLU A 320 -0.94 3.24 -8.07
CA GLU A 320 -1.71 2.82 -9.24
C GLU A 320 -1.99 4.01 -10.15
N ARG A 321 -2.39 5.16 -9.61
CA ARG A 321 -2.53 6.41 -10.38
C ARG A 321 -1.23 6.82 -11.07
N LEU A 322 -0.10 6.84 -10.35
CA LEU A 322 1.23 7.10 -10.93
C LEU A 322 1.63 6.08 -12.00
N THR A 323 1.12 4.85 -11.92
CA THR A 323 1.34 3.80 -12.91
C THR A 323 0.45 4.02 -14.13
N GLN A 324 -0.82 4.40 -13.94
CA GLN A 324 -1.77 4.74 -15.00
C GLN A 324 -1.31 5.95 -15.81
N ASP A 325 -0.73 6.99 -15.17
CA ASP A 325 -0.12 8.13 -15.87
C ASP A 325 0.95 7.68 -16.89
N ARG A 326 1.74 6.65 -16.56
CA ARG A 326 2.74 6.06 -17.47
C ARG A 326 2.09 5.27 -18.59
N TYR A 327 1.04 4.51 -18.30
CA TYR A 327 0.29 3.76 -19.30
C TYR A 327 -0.37 4.70 -20.33
N GLU A 328 -0.98 5.82 -19.89
CA GLU A 328 -1.51 6.83 -20.80
C GLU A 328 -0.40 7.54 -21.60
N GLN A 329 0.77 7.80 -21.00
CA GLN A 329 1.92 8.33 -21.73
C GLN A 329 2.43 7.36 -22.80
N ASP A 330 2.48 6.06 -22.52
CA ASP A 330 2.90 5.02 -23.49
C ASP A 330 1.87 4.84 -24.62
N LYS A 331 0.57 4.87 -24.29
CA LYS A 331 -0.53 4.96 -25.27
C LYS A 331 -0.33 6.15 -26.20
N LEU A 332 -0.15 7.37 -25.66
CA LEU A 332 0.04 8.58 -26.45
C LEU A 332 1.29 8.49 -27.34
N PHE A 333 2.40 7.95 -26.82
CA PHE A 333 3.61 7.73 -27.61
C PHE A 333 3.37 6.80 -28.81
N TYR A 334 2.71 5.64 -28.62
CA TYR A 334 2.37 4.76 -29.74
C TYR A 334 1.37 5.43 -30.70
N GLN A 335 0.37 6.15 -30.19
CA GLN A 335 -0.60 6.86 -31.02
C GLN A 335 0.07 7.89 -31.94
N TYR A 336 1.01 8.69 -31.40
CA TYR A 336 1.75 9.66 -32.21
C TYR A 336 2.65 8.98 -33.23
N LEU A 337 3.42 7.97 -32.83
CA LEU A 337 4.28 7.18 -33.74
C LEU A 337 3.45 6.51 -34.86
N PHE A 338 2.27 5.98 -34.52
CA PHE A 338 1.39 5.35 -35.49
C PHE A 338 0.85 6.35 -36.51
N ASN A 339 0.36 7.50 -36.03
CA ASN A 339 -0.26 8.53 -36.85
C ASN A 339 0.73 9.39 -37.65
N THR A 340 2.01 9.42 -37.27
CA THR A 340 3.06 10.14 -38.02
C THR A 340 3.81 9.23 -38.98
N GLU A 341 4.36 8.12 -38.50
CA GLU A 341 5.33 7.31 -39.23
C GLU A 341 4.80 5.96 -39.72
N ILE A 342 4.08 5.19 -38.88
CA ILE A 342 3.67 3.82 -39.22
C ILE A 342 2.61 3.82 -40.32
N ARG A 343 1.51 4.58 -40.16
CA ARG A 343 0.40 4.56 -41.12
C ARG A 343 0.83 4.97 -42.53
N GLN A 344 1.76 5.93 -42.62
CA GLN A 344 2.33 6.41 -43.89
C GLN A 344 3.16 5.33 -44.59
N ARG A 345 3.83 4.46 -43.83
CA ARG A 345 4.56 3.30 -44.37
C ARG A 345 3.62 2.20 -44.81
N LEU A 346 2.62 1.84 -43.99
CA LEU A 346 1.63 0.83 -44.33
C LEU A 346 0.91 1.14 -45.66
N VAL A 347 0.47 2.40 -45.86
CA VAL A 347 -0.14 2.88 -47.12
C VAL A 347 0.75 2.65 -48.35
N LYS A 348 2.08 2.75 -48.20
CA LYS A 348 3.03 2.54 -49.30
C LYS A 348 3.44 1.09 -49.50
N ILE A 349 3.48 0.29 -48.43
CA ILE A 349 3.79 -1.14 -48.48
C ILE A 349 2.73 -1.90 -49.26
N SER A 350 1.44 -1.54 -49.08
CA SER A 350 0.33 -2.22 -49.75
C SER A 350 -0.91 -1.34 -49.88
N SER A 351 -1.58 -1.45 -51.04
CA SER A 351 -2.85 -0.77 -51.32
C SER A 351 -3.99 -1.16 -50.38
N VAL A 352 -3.90 -2.30 -49.70
CA VAL A 352 -4.87 -2.73 -48.67
C VAL A 352 -4.98 -1.69 -47.54
N TYR A 353 -3.89 -0.99 -47.24
CA TYR A 353 -3.82 0.01 -46.19
C TYR A 353 -4.10 1.44 -46.67
N ALA A 354 -4.50 1.66 -47.94
CA ALA A 354 -4.59 2.99 -48.54
C ALA A 354 -5.49 3.97 -47.75
N GLU A 355 -6.60 3.50 -47.17
CA GLU A 355 -7.49 4.36 -46.37
C GLU A 355 -6.86 4.85 -45.05
N LEU A 356 -5.78 4.21 -44.54
CA LEU A 356 -5.06 4.72 -43.37
C LEU A 356 -4.43 6.10 -43.61
N ALA A 357 -4.31 6.56 -44.87
CA ALA A 357 -3.89 7.93 -45.16
C ALA A 357 -4.84 8.98 -44.55
N THR A 358 -6.15 8.73 -44.56
CA THR A 358 -7.19 9.65 -44.06
C THR A 358 -7.71 9.31 -42.67
N HIS A 359 -7.34 8.15 -42.11
CA HIS A 359 -7.77 7.71 -40.79
C HIS A 359 -6.64 7.81 -39.75
N THR A 360 -6.98 8.16 -38.52
CA THR A 360 -6.06 8.21 -37.37
C THR A 360 -6.46 7.21 -36.31
N LEU A 361 -5.47 6.56 -35.69
CA LEU A 361 -5.65 5.75 -34.49
C LEU A 361 -5.89 6.66 -33.28
N ILE A 362 -6.94 6.33 -32.53
CA ILE A 362 -7.26 6.94 -31.23
C ILE A 362 -7.58 5.80 -30.26
N TRP A 363 -7.11 5.90 -29.02
CA TRP A 363 -7.43 4.92 -27.98
C TRP A 363 -8.87 5.10 -27.50
N ASP A 364 -9.58 3.98 -27.39
CA ASP A 364 -10.94 3.94 -26.87
C ASP A 364 -10.89 3.93 -25.34
N ASN A 365 -10.60 5.10 -24.76
CA ASN A 365 -10.55 5.33 -23.32
C ASN A 365 -11.96 5.38 -22.68
N GLN A 366 -12.99 4.80 -23.31
CA GLN A 366 -14.24 4.50 -22.63
C GLN A 366 -13.94 3.50 -21.52
N GLU A 367 -14.21 3.86 -20.27
CA GLU A 367 -14.10 2.93 -19.16
C GLU A 367 -15.04 1.75 -19.40
N THR A 368 -14.46 0.61 -19.80
CA THR A 368 -15.17 -0.65 -19.80
C THR A 368 -15.40 -1.03 -18.35
N LEU A 369 -16.51 -0.55 -17.79
CA LEU A 369 -17.06 -1.04 -16.53
C LEU A 369 -16.97 -2.56 -16.53
N ASP A 370 -16.53 -3.13 -15.40
CA ASP A 370 -16.56 -4.58 -15.20
C ASP A 370 -17.99 -5.09 -15.35
N ILE A 371 -18.20 -6.40 -15.52
CA ILE A 371 -19.55 -6.93 -15.80
C ILE A 371 -20.54 -6.52 -14.69
N ASN A 372 -20.10 -6.42 -13.43
CA ASN A 372 -20.95 -5.96 -12.34
C ASN A 372 -21.21 -4.46 -12.40
N GLY A 373 -20.19 -3.62 -12.62
CA GLY A 373 -20.34 -2.18 -12.79
C GLY A 373 -21.17 -1.80 -14.03
N TYR A 374 -21.08 -2.57 -15.12
CA TYR A 374 -21.90 -2.39 -16.31
C TYR A 374 -23.36 -2.74 -16.01
N ILE A 375 -23.63 -3.85 -15.32
CA ILE A 375 -24.98 -4.22 -14.89
C ILE A 375 -25.54 -3.18 -13.90
N ASP A 376 -24.75 -2.72 -12.92
CA ASP A 376 -25.16 -1.70 -11.94
C ASP A 376 -25.40 -0.33 -12.61
N ALA A 377 -24.57 0.08 -13.58
CA ALA A 377 -24.80 1.28 -14.39
C ALA A 377 -26.06 1.15 -15.26
N VAL A 378 -26.29 0.01 -15.91
CA VAL A 378 -27.53 -0.27 -16.65
C VAL A 378 -28.74 -0.25 -15.70
N VAL A 379 -28.67 -0.86 -14.51
CA VAL A 379 -29.74 -0.80 -13.50
C VAL A 379 -30.01 0.64 -13.07
N LYS A 380 -28.99 1.42 -12.75
CA LYS A 380 -29.12 2.83 -12.34
C LYS A 380 -29.66 3.73 -13.45
N LEU A 381 -29.23 3.53 -14.70
CA LEU A 381 -29.67 4.34 -15.82
C LEU A 381 -31.01 3.87 -16.40
N SER A 382 -31.40 2.60 -16.22
CA SER A 382 -32.68 2.04 -16.67
C SER A 382 -33.90 2.69 -15.99
N THR A 383 -33.69 3.46 -14.92
CA THR A 383 -34.74 4.29 -14.32
C THR A 383 -35.05 5.56 -15.12
N ALA A 384 -34.22 5.91 -16.11
CA ALA A 384 -34.31 7.15 -16.89
C ALA A 384 -34.15 6.96 -18.41
N PHE A 385 -33.53 5.87 -18.87
CA PHE A 385 -33.24 5.59 -20.28
C PHE A 385 -33.50 4.12 -20.62
N ASP A 386 -34.04 3.88 -21.81
CA ASP A 386 -34.18 2.54 -22.38
C ASP A 386 -32.84 2.05 -22.98
N PHE A 387 -32.55 0.75 -22.84
CA PHE A 387 -31.32 0.11 -23.33
C PHE A 387 -31.61 -0.96 -24.38
N ASP A 388 -30.73 -1.09 -25.38
CA ASP A 388 -30.82 -2.19 -26.34
C ASP A 388 -30.49 -3.54 -25.67
N ILE A 389 -31.50 -4.38 -25.56
CA ILE A 389 -31.43 -5.72 -24.98
C ILE A 389 -30.41 -6.60 -25.72
N THR A 390 -30.22 -6.37 -27.02
CA THR A 390 -29.30 -7.10 -27.89
C THR A 390 -27.84 -6.79 -27.55
N GLU A 391 -27.53 -5.53 -27.29
CA GLU A 391 -26.19 -5.08 -26.90
C GLU A 391 -25.84 -5.56 -25.48
N VAL A 392 -26.77 -5.40 -24.53
CA VAL A 392 -26.62 -5.93 -23.16
C VAL A 392 -26.41 -7.44 -23.17
N ARG A 393 -27.14 -8.19 -24.00
CA ARG A 393 -26.97 -9.64 -24.19
C ARG A 393 -25.59 -10.00 -24.74
N ASN A 394 -25.12 -9.30 -25.77
CA ASN A 394 -23.80 -9.57 -26.36
C ASN A 394 -22.66 -9.28 -25.38
N ARG A 395 -22.77 -8.22 -24.58
CA ARG A 395 -21.71 -7.79 -23.64
C ARG A 395 -21.70 -8.56 -22.31
N THR A 396 -22.84 -9.08 -21.85
CA THR A 396 -22.95 -9.89 -20.62
C THR A 396 -22.94 -11.40 -20.85
N GLY A 397 -23.19 -11.86 -22.07
CA GLY A 397 -23.32 -13.29 -22.42
C GLY A 397 -24.61 -13.96 -21.93
N LEU A 398 -25.52 -13.21 -21.29
CA LEU A 398 -26.73 -13.75 -20.68
C LEU A 398 -27.84 -13.98 -21.73
N PRO A 399 -28.52 -15.15 -21.75
CA PRO A 399 -29.60 -15.43 -22.69
C PRO A 399 -30.91 -14.72 -22.28
N ILE A 400 -31.00 -13.42 -22.58
CA ILE A 400 -32.17 -12.58 -22.31
C ILE A 400 -33.21 -12.77 -23.43
N ILE A 401 -34.45 -13.11 -23.05
CA ILE A 401 -35.57 -13.43 -23.96
C ILE A 401 -36.60 -12.27 -24.03
N GLY A 402 -36.49 -11.27 -23.14
CA GLY A 402 -37.33 -10.07 -23.12
C GLY A 402 -37.32 -9.39 -21.73
N ALA A 403 -37.64 -8.10 -21.68
CA ALA A 403 -37.68 -7.34 -20.43
C ALA A 403 -38.95 -7.66 -19.61
N LYS A 404 -38.79 -8.07 -18.35
CA LYS A 404 -39.89 -8.19 -17.38
C LYS A 404 -39.92 -6.97 -16.47
N SER A 405 -41.09 -6.35 -16.37
CA SER A 405 -41.35 -5.27 -15.41
C SER A 405 -41.43 -5.82 -13.98
N THR A 406 -40.34 -5.73 -13.20
CA THR A 406 -40.38 -5.33 -11.77
C THR A 406 -38.98 -5.11 -11.19
N THR A 407 -38.91 -4.27 -10.16
CA THR A 407 -37.70 -3.77 -9.48
C THR A 407 -37.03 -4.75 -8.52
N VAL A 408 -35.76 -4.44 -8.19
CA VAL A 408 -34.93 -4.79 -7.01
C VAL A 408 -33.72 -5.69 -7.31
N THR A 409 -32.56 -5.22 -6.83
CA THR A 409 -31.19 -5.76 -6.94
C THR A 409 -30.90 -6.90 -5.95
N PRO A 410 -30.08 -7.91 -6.33
CA PRO A 410 -29.38 -8.80 -5.40
C PRO A 410 -27.93 -8.34 -5.09
N PRO A 411 -27.26 -8.86 -4.02
CA PRO A 411 -25.97 -8.38 -3.50
C PRO A 411 -24.75 -9.30 -3.75
N GLU A 412 -23.53 -8.80 -3.43
CA GLU A 412 -22.30 -9.44 -2.85
C GLU A 412 -21.90 -10.90 -3.25
N ASN A 413 -20.65 -11.40 -3.34
CA ASN A 413 -19.34 -11.26 -2.66
C ASN A 413 -18.41 -12.40 -3.26
N PRO A 414 -17.37 -13.03 -2.64
CA PRO A 414 -16.30 -12.63 -1.68
C PRO A 414 -14.87 -13.19 -2.01
N GLY A 415 -13.89 -12.94 -1.11
CA GLY A 415 -12.70 -13.79 -0.85
C GLY A 415 -11.33 -13.11 -1.09
N GLY A 416 -10.22 -13.35 -0.38
CA GLY A 416 -9.83 -14.19 0.77
C GLY A 416 -8.28 -14.27 0.82
N GLN A 417 -7.54 -14.50 1.92
CA GLN A 417 -7.83 -14.85 3.33
C GLN A 417 -6.80 -14.15 4.28
N LYS A 418 -6.29 -14.82 5.35
CA LYS A 418 -5.11 -14.44 6.16
C LYS A 418 -4.27 -15.69 6.52
N LYS A 419 -2.95 -15.56 6.68
CA LYS A 419 -2.09 -16.50 7.43
C LYS A 419 -1.11 -15.74 8.35
N LYS A 420 -0.88 -16.28 9.55
CA LYS A 420 0.08 -15.79 10.56
C LYS A 420 1.50 -16.32 10.28
N PRO A 421 2.54 -15.70 10.86
CA PRO A 421 3.74 -16.39 11.31
C PRO A 421 3.96 -16.27 12.84
N ASP A 422 4.82 -17.14 13.38
CA ASP A 422 5.19 -17.24 14.79
C ASP A 422 6.65 -16.78 15.02
N ALA A 423 7.05 -16.60 16.28
CA ALA A 423 8.25 -15.84 16.68
C ALA A 423 9.50 -16.68 17.01
N THR A 424 10.68 -16.05 16.96
CA THR A 424 11.79 -16.25 17.91
C THR A 424 12.86 -15.16 17.75
N LEU A 425 13.37 -14.63 18.87
CA LEU A 425 14.32 -13.51 18.91
C LEU A 425 15.79 -13.93 18.77
N LYS A 426 16.62 -13.02 18.24
CA LYS A 426 18.04 -12.88 18.60
C LYS A 426 18.35 -11.40 18.88
N GLY A 427 19.22 -11.16 19.86
CA GLY A 427 19.51 -9.84 20.39
C GLY A 427 20.20 -8.91 19.38
N HIS A 428 19.49 -7.84 19.01
CA HIS A 428 20.04 -6.63 18.40
C HIS A 428 19.52 -5.43 19.19
N ALA A 429 20.24 -4.30 19.15
CA ALA A 429 19.79 -3.07 19.80
C ALA A 429 18.35 -2.74 19.35
N PRO A 430 17.41 -2.50 20.29
CA PRO A 430 16.00 -2.32 19.95
C PRO A 430 15.84 -1.04 19.13
N TYR A 431 15.60 -1.22 17.83
CA TYR A 431 15.41 -0.18 16.83
C TYR A 431 16.55 0.85 16.79
N ALA A 432 17.51 0.63 15.89
CA ALA A 432 18.34 1.71 15.36
C ALA A 432 17.42 2.87 14.95
N GLN A 433 17.61 4.03 15.57
CA GLN A 433 16.68 5.16 15.49
C GLN A 433 16.62 5.70 14.07
N LEU A 434 15.65 5.21 13.30
CA LEU A 434 15.25 5.81 12.04
C LEU A 434 14.87 7.25 12.34
N ARG A 435 15.71 8.21 11.89
CA ARG A 435 15.27 9.60 11.71
C ARG A 435 13.97 9.54 10.90
N PRO A 436 12.81 9.90 11.47
CA PRO A 436 11.57 9.68 10.77
C PRO A 436 11.50 10.64 9.58
N ALA A 437 11.39 10.08 8.39
CA ALA A 437 11.22 10.84 7.16
C ALA A 437 9.78 11.39 7.08
N PHE A 438 9.46 12.38 7.91
CA PHE A 438 8.17 13.06 7.90
C PHE A 438 8.15 14.16 6.84
N LEU A 439 7.38 13.92 5.79
CA LEU A 439 6.80 14.95 4.92
C LEU A 439 5.29 14.99 5.18
N ILE A 440 4.89 15.72 6.22
CA ILE A 440 3.48 16.09 6.40
C ILE A 440 3.20 17.21 5.40
N TYR A 441 2.47 16.91 4.32
CA TYR A 441 2.10 17.91 3.33
C TYR A 441 1.19 18.99 3.94
N ALA A 442 1.74 20.21 4.08
CA ALA A 442 1.01 21.42 4.50
C ALA A 442 -0.27 21.64 3.67
N ALA A 443 -0.25 21.28 2.38
CA ALA A 443 -1.38 21.35 1.44
C ALA A 443 -2.67 20.63 1.91
N THR A 444 -2.60 19.67 2.84
CA THR A 444 -3.79 18.99 3.41
C THR A 444 -4.47 19.78 4.53
N TRP A 445 -3.93 20.94 4.90
CA TRP A 445 -4.39 21.77 6.01
C TRP A 445 -4.91 23.14 5.58
N ASP A 446 -4.44 23.70 4.47
CA ASP A 446 -4.67 25.11 4.10
C ASP A 446 -6.14 25.55 4.15
N ALA A 447 -7.07 24.78 3.58
CA ALA A 447 -8.50 25.13 3.59
C ALA A 447 -9.12 25.07 5.00
N ALA A 448 -8.67 24.15 5.86
CA ALA A 448 -9.15 24.03 7.24
C ALA A 448 -8.54 25.12 8.14
N ILE A 449 -7.26 25.45 7.94
CA ILE A 449 -6.59 26.57 8.60
C ILE A 449 -7.26 27.88 8.22
N GLU A 450 -7.56 28.07 6.93
CA GLU A 450 -8.20 29.28 6.44
C GLU A 450 -9.63 29.42 6.98
N ARG A 451 -10.44 28.34 7.00
CA ARG A 451 -11.73 28.33 7.72
C ARG A 451 -11.56 28.74 9.19
N LEU A 452 -10.65 28.10 9.91
CA LEU A 452 -10.43 28.33 11.33
C LEU A 452 -9.95 29.78 11.62
N ALA A 453 -9.01 30.29 10.84
CA ALA A 453 -8.52 31.66 10.95
C ALA A 453 -9.64 32.68 10.65
N ASN A 454 -10.49 32.42 9.64
CA ASN A 454 -11.67 33.23 9.37
C ASN A 454 -12.64 33.26 10.56
N GLN A 455 -12.93 32.11 11.19
CA GLN A 455 -13.87 31.99 12.32
C GLN A 455 -13.31 32.56 13.63
N LEU A 456 -12.00 32.49 13.85
CA LEU A 456 -11.32 33.17 14.97
C LEU A 456 -11.30 34.70 14.76
N TYR A 457 -11.04 35.17 13.53
CA TYR A 457 -11.07 36.60 13.18
C TYR A 457 -12.46 37.21 13.31
N SER A 458 -13.51 36.50 12.91
CA SER A 458 -14.91 36.96 13.06
C SER A 458 -15.43 36.86 14.51
N GLY A 459 -14.73 36.15 15.40
CA GLY A 459 -15.18 35.85 16.76
C GLY A 459 -16.31 34.82 16.84
N GLU A 460 -16.58 34.09 15.75
CA GLU A 460 -17.58 33.03 15.65
C GLU A 460 -17.21 31.80 16.50
N VAL A 461 -15.90 31.51 16.60
CA VAL A 461 -15.33 30.41 17.38
C VAL A 461 -14.30 30.97 18.36
N LYS A 462 -14.25 30.44 19.59
CA LYS A 462 -13.22 30.76 20.60
C LYS A 462 -12.24 29.60 20.74
N PRO A 463 -10.99 29.85 21.21
CA PRO A 463 -10.02 28.78 21.46
C PRO A 463 -10.50 27.68 22.41
N THR A 464 -11.41 28.01 23.35
CA THR A 464 -12.04 27.05 24.27
C THR A 464 -13.00 26.08 23.62
N ASP A 465 -13.55 26.43 22.46
CA ASP A 465 -14.62 25.68 21.81
C ASP A 465 -14.06 24.48 21.03
N LEU A 466 -12.76 24.57 20.68
CA LEU A 466 -11.94 23.62 19.91
C LEU A 466 -12.42 23.40 18.48
N ASP A 467 -11.48 23.42 17.53
CA ASP A 467 -11.77 22.98 16.17
C ASP A 467 -11.73 21.45 16.08
N LYS A 468 -12.88 20.86 15.75
CA LYS A 468 -13.06 19.41 15.62
C LYS A 468 -12.07 18.78 14.63
N ASP A 469 -11.86 19.39 13.47
CA ASP A 469 -10.99 18.82 12.44
C ASP A 469 -9.51 18.86 12.88
N LEU A 470 -9.10 19.95 13.55
CA LEU A 470 -7.76 20.11 14.13
C LEU A 470 -7.48 19.08 15.24
N VAL A 471 -8.42 18.90 16.18
CA VAL A 471 -8.27 17.90 17.27
C VAL A 471 -8.20 16.48 16.71
N LEU A 472 -9.11 16.11 15.80
CA LEU A 472 -9.14 14.76 15.23
C LEU A 472 -7.93 14.46 14.36
N LYS A 473 -7.41 15.42 13.58
CA LYS A 473 -6.18 15.23 12.81
C LYS A 473 -4.95 15.09 13.70
N ASN A 474 -4.83 15.88 14.77
CA ASN A 474 -3.76 15.73 15.77
C ASN A 474 -3.83 14.35 16.45
N TYR A 475 -5.03 13.94 16.91
CA TYR A 475 -5.25 12.62 17.49
C TYR A 475 -4.88 11.49 16.52
N ALA A 476 -5.37 11.53 15.27
CA ALA A 476 -5.09 10.52 14.27
C ALA A 476 -3.59 10.39 13.96
N ALA A 477 -2.85 11.51 13.91
CA ALA A 477 -1.41 11.48 13.69
C ALA A 477 -0.64 10.79 14.84
N PHE A 478 -0.97 11.08 16.10
CA PHE A 478 -0.36 10.39 17.25
C PHE A 478 -0.80 8.93 17.34
N SER A 479 -2.08 8.63 17.11
CA SER A 479 -2.60 7.26 17.16
C SER A 479 -1.99 6.37 16.06
N ASN A 480 -1.83 6.90 14.84
CA ASN A 480 -1.18 6.18 13.73
C ASN A 480 0.31 5.95 13.98
N GLU A 481 1.01 6.88 14.63
CA GLU A 481 2.42 6.70 14.98
C GLU A 481 2.59 5.69 16.11
N ALA A 482 1.75 5.78 17.15
CA ALA A 482 1.70 4.80 18.23
C ALA A 482 1.31 3.39 17.74
N ALA A 483 0.43 3.26 16.74
CA ALA A 483 0.09 1.97 16.14
C ALA A 483 1.31 1.28 15.50
N LYS A 484 2.19 2.05 14.83
CA LYS A 484 3.46 1.52 14.29
C LYS A 484 4.43 1.12 15.41
N ALA A 485 4.54 1.96 16.44
CA ALA A 485 5.49 1.77 17.54
C ALA A 485 5.11 0.63 18.49
N PHE A 486 3.80 0.42 18.71
CA PHE A 486 3.24 -0.66 19.53
C PHE A 486 3.22 -1.98 18.73
N GLY A 487 2.80 -1.93 17.47
CA GLY A 487 2.66 -3.10 16.60
C GLY A 487 1.32 -3.81 16.78
N ASP A 488 1.34 -5.14 16.66
CA ASP A 488 0.14 -5.97 16.73
C ASP A 488 -0.60 -5.82 18.06
N GLY A 489 -1.93 -5.86 18.00
CA GLY A 489 -2.78 -5.70 19.18
C GLY A 489 -2.99 -4.26 19.66
N TYR A 490 -2.47 -3.23 18.96
CA TYR A 490 -2.69 -1.82 19.34
C TYR A 490 -4.17 -1.48 19.59
N TYR A 491 -5.09 -1.85 18.68
CA TYR A 491 -6.52 -1.54 18.85
C TYR A 491 -7.25 -2.45 19.86
N THR A 492 -6.63 -3.54 20.34
CA THR A 492 -7.24 -4.52 21.25
C THR A 492 -6.62 -4.53 22.66
N SER A 493 -5.45 -3.93 22.85
CA SER A 493 -4.78 -3.84 24.16
C SER A 493 -5.32 -2.68 25.01
N ASP A 494 -5.62 -2.94 26.28
CA ASP A 494 -6.04 -1.93 27.26
C ASP A 494 -4.97 -0.87 27.52
N LEU A 495 -3.69 -1.23 27.45
CA LEU A 495 -2.57 -0.29 27.57
C LEU A 495 -2.51 0.64 26.34
N ALA A 496 -2.58 0.09 25.14
CA ALA A 496 -2.62 0.90 23.92
C ALA A 496 -3.89 1.78 23.85
N ARG A 497 -4.99 1.33 24.45
CA ARG A 497 -6.22 2.10 24.60
C ARG A 497 -6.06 3.28 25.57
N SER A 498 -5.38 3.12 26.70
CA SER A 498 -5.09 4.26 27.59
C SER A 498 -4.18 5.29 26.91
N PHE A 499 -3.28 4.85 26.02
CA PHE A 499 -2.56 5.76 25.12
C PHE A 499 -3.48 6.53 24.17
N ARG A 500 -4.49 5.90 23.54
CA ARG A 500 -5.48 6.61 22.71
C ARG A 500 -6.27 7.67 23.49
N GLU A 501 -6.69 7.36 24.71
CA GLU A 501 -7.31 8.32 25.64
C GLU A 501 -6.37 9.50 25.95
N ASN A 502 -5.09 9.21 26.19
CA ASN A 502 -4.07 10.23 26.44
C ASN A 502 -3.78 11.09 25.19
N PHE A 503 -3.71 10.50 24.00
CA PHE A 503 -3.50 11.22 22.75
C PHE A 503 -4.64 12.16 22.40
N LEU A 504 -5.90 11.77 22.67
CA LEU A 504 -7.04 12.66 22.45
C LEU A 504 -6.98 13.89 23.39
N LYS A 505 -6.64 13.66 24.67
CA LYS A 505 -6.46 14.72 25.67
C LYS A 505 -5.31 15.67 25.30
N PHE A 506 -4.19 15.12 24.81
CA PHE A 506 -3.05 15.92 24.33
C PHE A 506 -3.39 16.69 23.04
N ALA A 507 -4.11 16.07 22.10
CA ALA A 507 -4.60 16.71 20.89
C ALA A 507 -5.55 17.88 21.18
N GLY A 508 -6.44 17.76 22.16
CA GLY A 508 -7.29 18.84 22.66
C GLY A 508 -6.47 20.01 23.23
N ALA A 509 -5.52 19.72 24.12
CA ALA A 509 -4.63 20.71 24.71
C ALA A 509 -3.77 21.44 23.66
N LYS A 510 -3.18 20.70 22.72
CA LYS A 510 -2.39 21.22 21.59
C LYS A 510 -3.22 22.10 20.67
N SER A 511 -4.46 21.69 20.35
CA SER A 511 -5.37 22.47 19.50
C SER A 511 -5.82 23.76 20.19
N HIS A 512 -6.11 23.73 21.49
CA HIS A 512 -6.39 24.95 22.27
C HIS A 512 -5.21 25.93 22.27
N ALA A 513 -3.98 25.43 22.44
CA ALA A 513 -2.78 26.26 22.41
C ALA A 513 -2.64 26.97 21.06
N LEU A 514 -2.65 26.22 19.95
CA LEU A 514 -2.57 26.78 18.60
C LEU A 514 -3.70 27.78 18.30
N MET A 515 -4.95 27.48 18.67
CA MET A 515 -6.07 28.42 18.51
C MET A 515 -5.91 29.67 19.37
N SER A 516 -5.32 29.56 20.56
CA SER A 516 -5.04 30.71 21.43
C SER A 516 -3.93 31.59 20.86
N ASP A 517 -2.87 30.99 20.32
CA ASP A 517 -1.77 31.71 19.67
C ASP A 517 -2.25 32.42 18.40
N ILE A 518 -3.13 31.80 17.60
CA ILE A 518 -3.80 32.46 16.46
C ILE A 518 -4.70 33.61 16.94
N ALA A 519 -5.50 33.40 17.98
CA ALA A 519 -6.39 34.43 18.54
C ALA A 519 -5.64 35.59 19.23
N ALA A 520 -4.36 35.40 19.56
CA ALA A 520 -3.48 36.42 20.11
C ALA A 520 -2.80 37.30 19.02
N ILE A 521 -2.94 36.95 17.74
CA ILE A 521 -2.54 37.82 16.62
C ILE A 521 -3.46 39.05 16.65
N ASP A 522 -2.90 40.22 16.95
CA ASP A 522 -3.73 41.41 17.22
C ASP A 522 -4.34 42.02 15.96
N ALA A 523 -5.56 41.57 15.65
CA ALA A 523 -6.41 42.17 14.61
C ALA A 523 -6.79 43.64 14.90
N ARG A 524 -6.67 44.12 16.14
CA ARG A 524 -7.07 45.48 16.56
C ARG A 524 -5.99 46.53 16.31
N ALA A 525 -4.75 46.10 16.04
CA ALA A 525 -3.65 46.97 15.60
C ALA A 525 -3.82 47.52 14.16
N GLY A 526 -5.03 47.51 13.60
CA GLY A 526 -5.31 47.90 12.21
C GLY A 526 -4.94 46.85 11.16
N MET A 527 -4.74 45.59 11.58
CA MET A 527 -4.33 44.51 10.68
C MET A 527 -5.47 44.08 9.75
N SER A 528 -5.21 44.00 8.45
CA SER A 528 -6.20 43.47 7.50
C SER A 528 -6.46 41.97 7.73
N LYS A 529 -7.65 41.51 7.33
CA LYS A 529 -8.06 40.11 7.42
C LYS A 529 -7.08 39.17 6.71
N GLU A 530 -6.57 39.60 5.56
CA GLU A 530 -5.62 38.86 4.72
C GLU A 530 -4.27 38.71 5.45
N SER A 531 -3.79 39.77 6.11
CA SER A 531 -2.58 39.72 6.94
C SER A 531 -2.75 38.80 8.16
N PHE A 532 -3.92 38.84 8.82
CA PHE A 532 -4.22 37.92 9.93
C PHE A 532 -4.18 36.45 9.46
N ILE A 533 -4.84 36.12 8.35
CA ILE A 533 -4.84 34.77 7.78
C ILE A 533 -3.42 34.33 7.37
N ALA A 534 -2.61 35.23 6.77
CA ALA A 534 -1.23 34.92 6.41
C ALA A 534 -0.35 34.61 7.64
N GLN A 535 -0.49 35.37 8.73
CA GLN A 535 0.22 35.11 9.98
C GLN A 535 -0.25 33.81 10.65
N ALA A 536 -1.57 33.54 10.65
CA ALA A 536 -2.13 32.28 11.14
C ALA A 536 -1.57 31.07 10.36
N LYS A 537 -1.51 31.12 9.02
CA LYS A 537 -0.91 30.06 8.20
C LYS A 537 0.57 29.81 8.56
N LYS A 538 1.38 30.86 8.73
CA LYS A 538 2.80 30.74 9.14
C LYS A 538 2.97 30.11 10.53
N LEU A 539 2.12 30.48 11.47
CA LEU A 539 2.11 29.92 12.83
C LEU A 539 1.75 28.42 12.81
N VAL A 540 0.71 28.04 12.06
CA VAL A 540 0.34 26.63 11.91
C VAL A 540 1.43 25.82 11.20
N GLN A 541 2.09 26.37 10.18
CA GLN A 541 3.21 25.70 9.51
C GLN A 541 4.34 25.37 10.51
N THR A 542 4.75 26.35 11.31
CA THR A 542 5.80 26.18 12.35
C THR A 542 5.45 25.05 13.33
N HIS A 543 4.19 25.04 13.78
CA HIS A 543 3.63 24.06 14.72
C HIS A 543 3.51 22.65 14.09
N ASN A 544 3.12 22.56 12.82
CA ASN A 544 2.87 21.30 12.12
C ASN A 544 4.14 20.65 11.51
N GLU A 545 5.19 21.42 11.24
CA GLU A 545 6.45 20.89 10.72
C GLU A 545 7.46 20.59 11.85
N THR A 546 7.79 21.58 12.68
CA THR A 546 8.92 21.47 13.62
C THR A 546 8.54 20.83 14.96
N TRP A 547 7.42 21.25 15.54
CA TRP A 547 6.98 20.75 16.85
C TRP A 547 6.35 19.36 16.72
N MET A 548 5.46 19.17 15.73
CA MET A 548 4.83 17.88 15.44
C MET A 548 5.83 16.75 15.23
N ALA A 549 6.90 16.94 14.44
CA ALA A 549 7.91 15.89 14.23
C ALA A 549 8.62 15.48 15.54
N THR A 550 8.87 16.44 16.42
CA THR A 550 9.51 16.22 17.73
C THR A 550 8.57 15.48 18.70
N GLU A 551 7.28 15.82 18.67
CA GLU A 551 6.25 15.17 19.50
C GLU A 551 5.90 13.76 18.99
N MET A 552 5.89 13.53 17.67
CA MET A 552 5.71 12.20 17.07
C MET A 552 6.89 11.28 17.41
N GLN A 553 8.12 11.77 17.39
CA GLN A 553 9.29 11.00 17.85
C GLN A 553 9.18 10.64 19.33
N PHE A 554 8.76 11.59 20.18
CA PHE A 554 8.51 11.34 21.61
C PHE A 554 7.42 10.28 21.81
N CYS A 555 6.29 10.42 21.11
CA CYS A 555 5.18 9.46 21.13
C CYS A 555 5.66 8.04 20.76
N SER A 556 6.33 7.90 19.60
CA SER A 556 6.86 6.63 19.11
C SER A 556 7.78 5.97 20.13
N SER A 557 8.76 6.73 20.66
CA SER A 557 9.74 6.22 21.62
C SER A 557 9.11 5.81 22.97
N SER A 558 8.18 6.61 23.51
CA SER A 558 7.46 6.26 24.75
C SER A 558 6.57 5.03 24.59
N VAL A 559 5.93 4.86 23.44
CA VAL A 559 5.07 3.70 23.15
C VAL A 559 5.90 2.42 22.99
N SER A 560 7.03 2.48 22.30
CA SER A 560 7.96 1.34 22.23
C SER A 560 8.55 1.01 23.61
N ALA A 561 8.99 2.00 24.39
CA ALA A 561 9.47 1.76 25.76
C ALA A 561 8.40 1.11 26.66
N ALA A 562 7.12 1.46 26.49
CA ALA A 562 6.03 0.82 27.22
C ALA A 562 5.78 -0.63 26.80
N ARG A 563 5.91 -0.93 25.51
CA ARG A 563 5.81 -2.30 24.97
C ARG A 563 6.98 -3.14 25.48
N ASP A 564 8.20 -2.64 25.34
CA ASP A 564 9.42 -3.37 25.68
C ASP A 564 9.50 -3.64 27.20
N TYR A 565 8.97 -2.72 28.03
CA TYR A 565 8.83 -2.94 29.47
C TYR A 565 7.85 -4.07 29.84
N ALA A 566 6.90 -4.45 28.96
CA ALA A 566 6.10 -5.66 29.18
C ALA A 566 7.00 -6.90 29.14
N THR A 567 7.83 -7.03 28.09
CA THR A 567 8.82 -8.11 27.96
C THR A 567 9.82 -8.13 29.10
N TYR A 568 10.24 -6.95 29.59
CA TYR A 568 11.12 -6.87 30.77
C TYR A 568 10.48 -7.38 32.06
N LEU A 569 9.16 -7.31 32.19
CA LEU A 569 8.43 -7.90 33.32
C LEU A 569 8.25 -9.42 33.18
N ASP A 570 8.10 -9.90 31.96
CA ASP A 570 7.98 -11.34 31.64
C ASP A 570 9.31 -12.07 31.92
N ASP A 571 10.45 -11.48 31.53
CA ASP A 571 11.80 -12.06 31.70
C ASP A 571 12.47 -11.75 33.06
N VAL A 572 11.73 -11.23 34.05
CA VAL A 572 12.31 -10.67 35.30
C VAL A 572 13.02 -11.71 36.19
N ASP A 573 12.75 -13.00 35.98
CA ASP A 573 13.43 -14.11 36.64
C ASP A 573 14.80 -14.44 35.99
N ILE A 574 14.97 -14.14 34.70
CA ILE A 574 16.22 -14.28 33.96
C ILE A 574 17.08 -13.01 34.08
N TYR A 575 16.46 -11.84 33.91
CA TYR A 575 17.10 -10.52 33.94
C TYR A 575 16.43 -9.62 34.98
N PRO A 576 16.83 -9.73 36.26
CA PRO A 576 16.15 -9.04 37.36
C PRO A 576 16.32 -7.51 37.35
N CYS A 577 17.27 -6.99 36.57
CA CYS A 577 17.58 -5.56 36.47
C CYS A 577 17.55 -5.05 35.03
N LEU A 578 17.31 -3.75 34.87
CA LEU A 578 17.59 -3.01 33.63
C LEU A 578 18.74 -2.02 33.86
N LYS A 579 19.50 -1.81 32.80
CA LYS A 579 20.55 -0.81 32.67
C LYS A 579 20.10 0.28 31.70
N CYS A 580 20.24 1.54 32.11
CA CYS A 580 20.03 2.67 31.21
C CYS A 580 21.23 2.82 30.27
N ARG A 581 20.98 2.97 28.97
CA ARG A 581 21.99 3.14 27.91
C ARG A 581 21.73 4.41 27.09
N THR A 582 22.79 5.01 26.60
CA THR A 582 22.85 6.26 25.83
C THR A 582 23.60 6.04 24.52
N MET A 583 23.54 6.99 23.59
CA MET A 583 24.22 6.87 22.29
C MET A 583 25.75 7.11 22.37
N GLN A 584 26.26 7.60 23.50
CA GLN A 584 27.69 7.89 23.74
C GLN A 584 28.37 8.72 22.63
N ASP A 585 27.64 9.68 22.07
CA ASP A 585 28.12 10.63 21.05
C ASP A 585 27.95 12.09 21.54
N ASP A 586 28.57 13.04 20.85
CA ASP A 586 28.55 14.48 21.20
C ASP A 586 27.14 15.12 21.15
N ASP A 587 26.15 14.42 20.57
CA ASP A 587 24.74 14.83 20.51
C ASP A 587 23.94 14.28 21.74
N VAL A 588 24.58 13.60 22.69
CA VAL A 588 23.99 13.25 24.00
C VAL A 588 24.14 14.44 24.95
N ARG A 589 23.09 14.75 25.71
CA ARG A 589 23.13 15.81 26.73
C ARG A 589 23.95 15.34 27.92
N ASP A 590 24.77 16.21 28.51
CA ASP A 590 25.58 15.92 29.71
C ASP A 590 24.74 15.27 30.83
N SER A 591 23.54 15.84 31.07
CA SER A 591 22.59 15.31 32.07
C SER A 591 21.98 13.94 31.74
N HIS A 592 22.06 13.47 30.49
CA HIS A 592 21.66 12.13 30.06
C HIS A 592 22.84 11.17 30.02
N GLU A 593 24.05 11.64 29.73
CA GLU A 593 25.30 10.87 29.84
C GLU A 593 25.51 10.34 31.27
N LEU A 594 25.18 11.14 32.29
CA LEU A 594 25.18 10.73 33.71
C LEU A 594 24.26 9.53 34.03
N ASN A 595 23.34 9.15 33.13
CA ASN A 595 22.49 7.97 33.30
C ASN A 595 23.08 6.69 32.65
N GLU A 596 24.18 6.80 31.89
CA GLU A 596 24.84 5.65 31.26
C GLU A 596 25.27 4.63 32.31
N GLY A 597 24.82 3.39 32.16
CA GLY A 597 25.20 2.31 33.07
C GLY A 597 24.49 2.30 34.43
N VAL A 598 23.52 3.20 34.68
CA VAL A 598 22.67 3.13 35.89
C VAL A 598 21.84 1.85 35.86
N VAL A 599 21.95 1.01 36.90
CA VAL A 599 21.26 -0.29 37.01
C VAL A 599 20.27 -0.25 38.17
N LYS A 600 19.02 -0.64 37.90
CA LYS A 600 17.99 -0.90 38.94
C LYS A 600 17.21 -2.18 38.64
N PRO A 601 16.62 -2.83 39.67
CA PRO A 601 15.64 -3.89 39.47
C PRO A 601 14.52 -3.44 38.54
N VAL A 602 14.01 -4.33 37.67
CA VAL A 602 13.00 -4.00 36.63
C VAL A 602 11.85 -3.17 37.23
N ARG A 603 11.29 -3.65 38.35
CA ARG A 603 10.10 -3.07 39.00
C ARG A 603 10.35 -1.73 39.73
N GLU A 604 11.61 -1.28 39.84
CA GLU A 604 11.97 0.02 40.45
C GLU A 604 12.09 1.15 39.40
N TRP A 605 11.93 0.85 38.11
CA TRP A 605 11.94 1.85 37.04
C TRP A 605 10.63 2.64 36.96
N THR A 606 10.54 3.70 37.76
CA THR A 606 9.44 4.69 37.74
C THR A 606 9.51 5.69 36.58
N SER A 607 10.60 5.70 35.81
CA SER A 607 10.78 6.57 34.64
C SER A 607 11.56 5.83 33.55
N LEU A 608 11.02 5.80 32.33
CA LEU A 608 11.65 5.21 31.16
C LEU A 608 12.00 6.30 30.13
N PRO A 609 13.00 6.07 29.25
CA PRO A 609 13.21 6.91 28.08
C PRO A 609 11.96 6.96 27.20
N PRO A 610 11.70 8.06 26.46
CA PRO A 610 12.51 9.29 26.36
C PRO A 610 12.39 10.22 27.59
N PHE A 611 13.51 10.49 28.26
CA PHE A 611 13.55 11.34 29.46
C PHE A 611 13.29 12.84 29.19
N ALA A 612 13.46 13.28 27.93
CA ALA A 612 13.20 14.64 27.45
C ALA A 612 12.92 14.59 25.93
N GLU A 613 12.57 15.72 25.31
CA GLU A 613 12.36 15.79 23.86
C GLU A 613 13.61 15.34 23.08
N ARG A 614 13.42 14.57 22.01
CA ARG A 614 14.52 13.97 21.20
C ARG A 614 15.56 13.18 22.02
N CYS A 615 15.19 12.67 23.20
CA CYS A 615 16.04 11.76 23.97
C CYS A 615 16.27 10.47 23.16
N ARG A 616 17.51 9.97 23.16
CA ARG A 616 17.96 8.80 22.39
C ARG A 616 18.39 7.63 23.26
N CYS A 617 18.12 7.70 24.56
CA CYS A 617 18.44 6.64 25.52
C CYS A 617 17.49 5.45 25.39
N TRP A 618 17.93 4.26 25.80
CA TRP A 618 17.11 3.05 25.87
C TRP A 618 17.39 2.25 27.15
N MET A 619 16.67 1.14 27.34
CA MET A 619 16.87 0.20 28.45
C MET A 619 17.40 -1.12 27.92
N GLU A 620 18.33 -1.72 28.65
CA GLU A 620 18.97 -3.00 28.35
C GLU A 620 18.78 -3.94 29.55
N GLN A 621 18.29 -5.16 29.30
CA GLN A 621 18.18 -6.20 30.34
C GLN A 621 19.56 -6.62 30.84
N THR A 622 19.72 -6.80 32.15
CA THR A 622 20.99 -7.24 32.74
C THR A 622 20.82 -8.07 34.02
N THR A 623 21.83 -8.88 34.30
CA THR A 623 22.05 -9.57 35.58
C THR A 623 23.00 -8.82 36.52
N ASP A 624 23.48 -7.65 36.12
CA ASP A 624 24.32 -6.78 36.94
C ASP A 624 23.62 -6.38 38.25
N LYS A 625 24.43 -6.16 39.30
CA LYS A 625 23.92 -5.68 40.60
C LYS A 625 23.44 -4.22 40.47
N PRO A 626 22.36 -3.82 41.17
CA PRO A 626 21.92 -2.44 41.22
C PRO A 626 23.03 -1.46 41.64
N THR A 627 23.07 -0.29 41.01
CA THR A 627 24.06 0.75 41.31
C THR A 627 23.77 1.43 42.65
N LEU A 628 24.80 1.59 43.49
CA LEU A 628 24.70 2.15 44.85
C LEU A 628 24.00 3.53 44.91
N ASN A 629 24.23 4.37 43.90
CA ASN A 629 23.42 5.55 43.64
C ASN A 629 22.74 5.35 42.28
N SER A 630 21.42 5.42 42.24
CA SER A 630 20.62 5.18 41.04
C SER A 630 19.65 6.33 40.72
N THR A 631 19.89 7.51 41.32
CA THR A 631 19.17 8.73 40.95
C THR A 631 19.37 9.04 39.46
N LEU A 632 18.29 9.30 38.74
CA LEU A 632 18.35 9.68 37.32
C LEU A 632 18.51 11.20 37.19
N HIS A 633 19.34 11.62 36.26
CA HIS A 633 19.63 13.00 35.93
C HIS A 633 18.92 13.41 34.62
N GLY A 634 18.59 14.69 34.47
CA GLY A 634 18.01 15.23 33.23
C GLY A 634 16.63 14.70 32.84
N VAL A 635 15.90 14.08 33.76
CA VAL A 635 14.52 13.59 33.54
C VAL A 635 13.55 14.78 33.61
N LYS A 636 13.01 15.16 32.46
CA LYS A 636 12.01 16.24 32.30
C LYS A 636 10.58 15.73 32.37
N PHE A 637 10.38 14.45 32.02
CA PHE A 637 9.09 13.77 32.02
C PHE A 637 9.19 12.51 32.88
N HIS A 638 8.78 12.60 34.15
CA HIS A 638 8.88 11.49 35.09
C HIS A 638 7.73 10.50 34.86
N ASN A 639 7.98 9.46 34.06
CA ASN A 639 6.93 8.55 33.61
C ASN A 639 7.46 7.17 33.22
N ASN A 640 6.81 6.12 33.71
CA ASN A 640 6.84 4.80 33.08
C ASN A 640 5.51 4.62 32.32
N PRO A 641 5.51 4.76 30.98
CA PRO A 641 4.27 4.69 30.19
C PRO A 641 3.57 3.32 30.24
N HIS A 642 4.28 2.23 30.56
CA HIS A 642 3.65 0.92 30.75
C HIS A 642 2.75 0.88 31.98
N THR A 643 3.23 1.41 33.12
CA THR A 643 2.50 1.36 34.38
C THR A 643 1.48 2.50 34.52
N SER A 644 1.72 3.64 33.88
CA SER A 644 0.83 4.80 33.94
C SER A 644 -0.28 4.80 32.90
N GLY A 645 -0.11 4.10 31.77
CA GLY A 645 -1.02 4.22 30.62
C GLY A 645 -1.00 5.60 29.94
N VAL A 646 0.05 6.39 30.20
CA VAL A 646 0.18 7.78 29.76
C VAL A 646 1.46 7.93 28.96
N VAL A 647 1.41 8.60 27.81
CA VAL A 647 2.59 8.98 27.02
C VAL A 647 2.94 10.44 27.28
N PHE A 648 1.99 11.33 27.05
CA PHE A 648 2.11 12.76 27.37
C PHE A 648 1.53 13.01 28.78
N THR A 649 2.41 13.25 29.76
CA THR A 649 2.02 13.54 31.16
C THR A 649 1.46 14.95 31.30
N GLN A 650 1.15 15.38 32.53
CA GLN A 650 0.80 16.77 32.82
C GLN A 650 2.02 17.71 32.82
N GLU A 651 3.24 17.20 32.58
CA GLU A 651 4.47 18.00 32.58
C GLU A 651 4.77 18.67 31.24
N GLN A 652 4.10 18.26 30.17
CA GLN A 652 4.19 18.83 28.83
C GLN A 652 3.57 20.24 28.77
N SER A 653 4.20 21.12 27.98
CA SER A 653 3.86 22.55 27.90
C SER A 653 2.39 22.82 27.58
N TYR A 654 1.77 22.04 26.67
CA TYR A 654 0.36 22.24 26.30
C TYR A 654 -0.61 21.96 27.44
N PHE A 655 -0.30 21.08 28.40
CA PHE A 655 -1.14 20.89 29.58
C PHE A 655 -0.85 21.94 30.66
N LYS A 656 0.45 22.21 30.94
CA LYS A 656 0.87 23.23 31.92
C LYS A 656 0.30 24.62 31.62
N ASN A 657 0.26 25.00 30.34
CA ASN A 657 -0.11 26.34 29.91
C ASN A 657 -1.63 26.57 29.83
N ILE A 658 -2.48 25.57 30.13
CA ILE A 658 -3.94 25.78 30.15
C ILE A 658 -4.35 26.53 31.43
N PRO A 659 -4.98 27.72 31.32
CA PRO A 659 -5.47 28.45 32.49
C PRO A 659 -6.48 27.63 33.28
N GLU A 660 -6.36 27.63 34.60
CA GLU A 660 -7.16 26.78 35.51
C GLU A 660 -8.67 26.92 35.29
N ALA A 661 -9.16 28.16 35.17
CA ALA A 661 -10.56 28.46 34.87
C ALA A 661 -11.07 27.91 33.53
N LYS A 662 -10.18 27.54 32.59
CA LYS A 662 -10.52 26.97 31.28
C LYS A 662 -10.32 25.45 31.18
N ARG A 663 -9.63 24.81 32.13
CA ARG A 663 -9.33 23.37 32.08
C ARG A 663 -10.58 22.50 31.94
N GLY A 664 -11.65 22.84 32.67
CA GLY A 664 -12.94 22.14 32.61
C GLY A 664 -13.53 22.13 31.20
N ILE A 665 -13.83 23.31 30.64
CA ILE A 665 -14.44 23.43 29.31
C ILE A 665 -13.60 22.81 28.20
N ILE A 666 -12.26 22.93 28.24
CA ILE A 666 -11.37 22.31 27.25
C ILE A 666 -11.42 20.79 27.33
N ARG A 667 -11.38 20.21 28.54
CA ARG A 667 -11.55 18.77 28.74
C ARG A 667 -12.91 18.32 28.17
N ASP A 668 -13.98 19.01 28.53
CA ASP A 668 -15.35 18.60 28.20
C ASP A 668 -15.61 18.68 26.68
N ASN A 669 -15.07 19.70 26.00
CA ASN A 669 -15.12 19.81 24.55
C ASN A 669 -14.19 18.79 23.86
N THR A 670 -13.08 18.40 24.50
CA THR A 670 -12.22 17.30 23.99
C THR A 670 -12.91 15.94 24.11
N GLU A 671 -13.60 15.66 25.22
CA GLU A 671 -14.38 14.43 25.40
C GLU A 671 -15.50 14.30 24.36
N GLN A 672 -16.16 15.39 23.98
CA GLN A 672 -17.15 15.39 22.90
C GLN A 672 -16.58 14.95 21.55
N MET A 673 -15.27 15.14 21.29
CA MET A 673 -14.64 14.70 20.04
C MET A 673 -14.64 13.18 19.85
N LYS A 674 -14.81 12.40 20.92
CA LYS A 674 -14.98 10.94 20.86
C LYS A 674 -16.17 10.54 19.97
N ALA A 675 -17.22 11.36 19.90
CA ALA A 675 -18.39 11.14 19.02
C ALA A 675 -18.02 11.03 17.52
N PHE A 676 -16.90 11.64 17.13
CA PHE A 676 -16.44 11.74 15.74
C PHE A 676 -15.20 10.88 15.47
N ALA A 677 -14.73 10.12 16.47
CA ALA A 677 -13.59 9.21 16.32
C ALA A 677 -13.97 8.00 15.44
N PRO A 678 -13.02 7.48 14.63
CA PRO A 678 -13.25 6.30 13.80
C PRO A 678 -13.46 5.01 14.63
N TYR A 679 -14.03 4.01 13.97
CA TYR A 679 -14.24 2.66 14.52
C TYR A 679 -13.13 1.74 14.00
N ASN A 680 -11.94 1.78 14.62
CA ASN A 680 -10.76 1.09 14.09
C ASN A 680 -10.74 -0.41 14.39
N HIS A 681 -11.58 -0.89 15.32
CA HIS A 681 -11.72 -2.32 15.62
C HIS A 681 -13.01 -2.88 15.02
N THR A 682 -12.89 -3.92 14.20
CA THR A 682 -14.01 -4.56 13.49
C THR A 682 -14.03 -6.07 13.70
N ILE A 683 -15.17 -6.65 14.05
CA ILE A 683 -15.36 -8.09 14.25
C ILE A 683 -16.40 -8.59 13.23
N LYS A 684 -16.09 -9.68 12.53
CA LYS A 684 -17.01 -10.28 11.54
C LYS A 684 -18.06 -11.16 12.23
N ALA A 685 -19.30 -10.99 11.80
CA ALA A 685 -20.50 -11.66 12.29
C ALA A 685 -21.29 -12.17 11.06
N ASN A 686 -20.87 -13.32 10.54
CA ASN A 686 -21.27 -13.84 9.22
C ASN A 686 -20.92 -12.81 8.12
N GLU A 687 -21.90 -12.37 7.33
CA GLU A 687 -21.75 -11.33 6.30
C GLU A 687 -21.74 -9.91 6.90
N ASN A 688 -22.18 -9.76 8.15
CA ASN A 688 -22.27 -8.47 8.84
C ASN A 688 -21.02 -8.18 9.70
N THR A 689 -20.85 -6.93 10.10
CA THR A 689 -19.71 -6.46 10.89
C THR A 689 -20.16 -5.73 12.15
N VAL A 690 -19.54 -6.08 13.27
CA VAL A 690 -19.57 -5.30 14.50
C VAL A 690 -18.42 -4.31 14.47
N PHE A 691 -18.74 -3.02 14.49
CA PHE A 691 -17.78 -1.92 14.55
C PHE A 691 -17.64 -1.47 16.00
N VAL A 692 -16.43 -1.47 16.53
CA VAL A 692 -16.13 -1.05 17.91
C VAL A 692 -15.34 0.26 17.88
N ASN A 693 -15.83 1.28 18.58
CA ASN A 693 -15.14 2.56 18.70
C ASN A 693 -14.01 2.47 19.72
N ASP A 694 -12.89 3.13 19.43
CA ASP A 694 -11.69 3.17 20.29
C ASP A 694 -11.97 3.63 21.73
N PHE A 695 -13.06 4.37 21.95
CA PHE A 695 -13.47 4.95 23.23
C PHE A 695 -14.73 4.32 23.84
N ALA A 696 -15.18 3.13 23.40
CA ALA A 696 -16.30 2.40 24.02
C ALA A 696 -16.02 2.07 25.50
N HIS A 697 -16.98 2.19 26.43
CA HIS A 697 -16.70 2.18 27.89
C HIS A 697 -15.95 0.91 28.39
N LEU A 698 -14.83 1.06 29.12
CA LEU A 698 -13.97 -0.06 29.56
C LEU A 698 -14.74 -1.18 30.27
N ALA A 699 -15.61 -0.84 31.23
CA ALA A 699 -16.28 -1.84 32.06
C ALA A 699 -17.40 -2.60 31.34
N ASP A 700 -17.87 -2.09 30.19
CA ASP A 700 -19.06 -2.61 29.48
C ASP A 700 -18.74 -3.01 28.02
N VAL A 701 -17.52 -2.79 27.52
CA VAL A 701 -17.16 -3.03 26.11
C VAL A 701 -17.25 -4.52 25.74
N GLU A 702 -16.81 -5.42 26.60
CA GLU A 702 -16.88 -6.87 26.36
C GLU A 702 -18.33 -7.35 26.23
N ALA A 703 -19.18 -7.00 27.21
CA ALA A 703 -20.61 -7.30 27.17
C ALA A 703 -21.31 -6.67 25.96
N SER A 704 -20.93 -5.43 25.60
CA SER A 704 -21.44 -4.74 24.42
C SER A 704 -21.05 -5.42 23.12
N VAL A 705 -19.81 -5.92 23.01
CA VAL A 705 -19.31 -6.67 21.85
C VAL A 705 -20.02 -8.02 21.72
N ILE A 706 -20.13 -8.79 22.81
CA ILE A 706 -20.83 -10.08 22.83
C ILE A 706 -22.29 -9.91 22.40
N ALA A 707 -22.99 -8.92 22.95
CA ALA A 707 -24.36 -8.60 22.56
C ALA A 707 -24.45 -8.14 21.09
N ALA A 708 -23.53 -7.29 20.65
CA ALA A 708 -23.48 -6.80 19.27
C ALA A 708 -23.23 -7.93 18.25
N GLU A 709 -22.36 -8.89 18.56
CA GLU A 709 -22.13 -10.08 17.71
C GLU A 709 -23.38 -10.94 17.56
N LYS A 710 -24.07 -11.24 18.67
CA LYS A 710 -25.32 -12.01 18.65
C LYS A 710 -26.38 -11.31 17.80
N ILE A 711 -26.51 -9.99 17.98
CA ILE A 711 -27.43 -9.14 17.21
C ILE A 711 -27.07 -9.11 15.73
N ALA A 712 -25.79 -8.99 15.38
CA ALA A 712 -25.33 -8.92 13.99
C ALA A 712 -25.53 -10.24 13.26
N LYS A 713 -25.26 -11.38 13.91
CA LYS A 713 -25.48 -12.74 13.37
C LYS A 713 -26.97 -13.03 13.14
N ALA A 714 -27.83 -12.68 14.09
CA ALA A 714 -29.24 -13.09 14.08
C ALA A 714 -30.20 -12.12 13.39
N LEU A 715 -29.83 -10.83 13.26
CA LEU A 715 -30.68 -9.81 12.62
C LEU A 715 -30.11 -9.29 11.30
N GLU A 716 -29.06 -9.94 10.79
CA GLU A 716 -28.42 -9.69 9.48
C GLU A 716 -28.17 -8.19 9.22
N GLN A 717 -27.64 -7.49 10.23
CA GLN A 717 -27.34 -6.06 10.16
C GLN A 717 -26.03 -5.72 10.89
N ASN A 718 -25.31 -4.73 10.37
CA ASN A 718 -24.13 -4.17 11.04
C ASN A 718 -24.50 -3.56 12.41
N VAL A 719 -23.61 -3.67 13.40
CA VAL A 719 -23.83 -3.14 14.75
C VAL A 719 -22.63 -2.30 15.18
N TYR A 720 -22.88 -1.19 15.88
CA TYR A 720 -21.85 -0.21 16.25
C TYR A 720 -21.78 -0.06 17.77
N VAL A 721 -20.68 -0.49 18.40
CA VAL A 721 -20.40 -0.23 19.82
C VAL A 721 -19.82 1.18 19.95
N ARG A 722 -20.60 2.09 20.54
CA ARG A 722 -20.41 3.55 20.49
C ARG A 722 -19.41 4.05 21.53
N PRO A 723 -18.77 5.22 21.30
CA PRO A 723 -17.90 5.87 22.29
C PRO A 723 -18.64 6.22 23.58
N HIS A 724 -17.93 6.14 24.71
CA HIS A 724 -18.37 6.74 25.96
C HIS A 724 -17.86 8.18 26.04
N ILE A 725 -18.76 9.14 26.30
CA ILE A 725 -18.45 10.57 26.42
C ILE A 725 -18.70 11.01 27.85
N GLU A 726 -17.65 11.41 28.56
CA GLU A 726 -17.80 11.91 29.93
C GLU A 726 -18.41 13.32 29.93
N ASN A 727 -19.56 13.48 30.58
CA ASN A 727 -20.19 14.77 30.79
C ASN A 727 -19.87 15.29 32.20
N SER A 728 -19.16 16.41 32.29
CA SER A 728 -18.75 17.06 33.54
C SER A 728 -19.92 17.53 34.40
N ASN A 729 -20.93 18.07 33.74
CA ASN A 729 -22.24 18.29 34.32
C ASN A 729 -22.87 16.92 34.59
N LYS A 730 -23.09 16.61 35.87
CA LYS A 730 -23.67 15.34 36.37
C LYS A 730 -25.15 15.14 35.98
N THR A 731 -25.58 15.63 34.81
CA THR A 731 -26.89 15.33 34.23
C THR A 731 -26.95 13.85 33.88
N SER A 732 -27.80 13.13 34.61
CA SER A 732 -27.96 11.67 34.55
C SER A 732 -28.65 11.21 33.25
N ILE A 733 -27.93 11.35 32.14
CA ILE A 733 -28.26 10.87 30.80
C ILE A 733 -27.08 9.97 30.40
N LYS A 734 -27.29 8.66 30.40
CA LYS A 734 -26.28 7.70 29.95
C LYS A 734 -26.13 7.79 28.43
N ASN A 735 -24.92 7.54 27.93
CA ASN A 735 -24.66 7.43 26.50
C ASN A 735 -25.13 6.06 26.00
N PRO A 736 -25.99 5.97 24.98
CA PRO A 736 -26.40 4.68 24.42
C PRO A 736 -25.21 3.94 23.81
N GLU A 737 -24.98 2.73 24.32
CA GLU A 737 -23.81 1.88 24.03
C GLU A 737 -23.82 1.32 22.60
N ILE A 738 -25.00 1.13 21.99
CA ILE A 738 -25.16 0.44 20.70
C ILE A 738 -25.86 1.32 19.64
N GLY A 739 -25.39 1.24 18.39
CA GLY A 739 -26.08 1.70 17.19
C GLY A 739 -26.46 0.52 16.28
N LEU A 740 -27.73 0.42 15.87
CA LEU A 740 -28.26 -0.72 15.10
C LEU A 740 -28.34 -0.38 13.60
N GLY A 741 -27.57 -1.05 12.75
CA GLY A 741 -27.47 -0.81 11.31
C GLY A 741 -26.71 0.48 10.93
N LYS A 742 -26.81 1.53 11.76
CA LYS A 742 -26.07 2.80 11.64
C LYS A 742 -25.70 3.34 13.03
N PRO A 743 -24.57 4.08 13.21
CA PRO A 743 -24.14 4.61 14.51
C PRO A 743 -25.17 5.48 15.25
N ASN A 744 -26.02 6.19 14.51
CA ASN A 744 -27.01 7.13 15.06
C ASN A 744 -28.37 6.47 15.37
N ASN A 745 -28.54 5.18 15.08
CA ASN A 745 -29.78 4.43 15.39
C ASN A 745 -29.69 3.83 16.80
N LEU A 746 -29.80 4.71 17.80
CA LEU A 746 -29.41 4.45 19.18
C LEU A 746 -30.24 3.36 19.85
N ALA A 747 -29.55 2.42 20.51
CA ALA A 747 -30.10 1.40 21.39
C ALA A 747 -29.29 1.31 22.69
N ASP A 748 -30.00 1.14 23.81
CA ASP A 748 -29.44 0.96 25.15
C ASP A 748 -29.40 -0.54 25.48
N LEU A 749 -28.24 -1.09 25.87
CA LEU A 749 -28.07 -2.49 26.25
C LEU A 749 -28.33 -2.68 27.74
N LYS A 750 -29.18 -3.63 28.12
CA LYS A 750 -29.46 -3.96 29.52
C LYS A 750 -29.45 -5.47 29.70
N THR A 751 -28.47 -5.96 30.44
CA THR A 751 -28.37 -7.37 30.86
C THR A 751 -28.97 -7.57 32.24
N PHE A 752 -29.72 -8.66 32.41
CA PHE A 752 -30.30 -9.06 33.68
C PHE A 752 -29.18 -9.50 34.64
N ASP A 753 -29.21 -8.98 35.86
CA ASP A 753 -28.31 -9.35 36.96
C ASP A 753 -29.14 -9.66 38.20
N VAL A 754 -29.05 -10.92 38.65
CA VAL A 754 -29.76 -11.47 39.83
C VAL A 754 -29.42 -10.68 41.10
N LYS A 755 -28.23 -10.06 41.19
CA LYS A 755 -27.81 -9.23 42.34
C LYS A 755 -28.44 -7.83 42.32
N ARG A 756 -29.00 -7.39 41.19
CA ARG A 756 -29.51 -6.01 40.99
C ARG A 756 -31.00 -5.95 40.65
N SER A 757 -31.64 -7.06 40.29
CA SER A 757 -33.04 -7.10 39.83
C SER A 757 -33.82 -8.26 40.45
N ASN A 758 -34.91 -7.95 41.16
CA ASN A 758 -35.68 -8.96 41.90
C ASN A 758 -36.66 -9.77 41.03
N THR A 759 -37.06 -9.27 39.85
CA THR A 759 -37.94 -9.98 38.90
C THR A 759 -37.71 -9.50 37.46
N THR A 760 -37.86 -10.38 36.48
CA THR A 760 -37.77 -10.05 35.03
C THR A 760 -38.74 -8.93 34.64
N GLN A 761 -39.94 -8.89 35.21
CA GLN A 761 -40.93 -7.85 34.89
C GLN A 761 -40.55 -6.46 35.43
N SER A 762 -39.87 -6.38 36.57
CA SER A 762 -39.37 -5.11 37.11
C SER A 762 -38.18 -4.58 36.33
N PHE A 763 -37.27 -5.48 35.93
CA PHE A 763 -36.11 -5.20 35.10
C PHE A 763 -36.51 -4.58 33.75
N ILE A 764 -37.41 -5.23 33.02
CA ILE A 764 -37.87 -4.78 31.70
C ILE A 764 -38.52 -3.39 31.76
N LYS A 765 -39.32 -3.11 32.79
CA LYS A 765 -39.89 -1.77 33.02
C LYS A 765 -38.80 -0.71 33.13
N ASN A 766 -37.77 -0.99 33.93
CA ASN A 766 -36.69 -0.06 34.19
C ASN A 766 -35.78 0.11 32.97
N ALA A 767 -35.50 -0.97 32.22
CA ALA A 767 -34.75 -0.95 30.97
C ALA A 767 -35.43 -0.06 29.92
N VAL A 768 -36.70 -0.31 29.59
CA VAL A 768 -37.46 0.47 28.59
C VAL A 768 -37.57 1.95 29.00
N LYS A 769 -37.83 2.23 30.29
CA LYS A 769 -37.90 3.61 30.82
C LYS A 769 -36.55 4.31 30.75
N SER A 770 -35.45 3.61 31.04
CA SER A 770 -34.07 4.12 30.96
C SER A 770 -33.67 4.45 29.52
N ALA A 771 -33.91 3.53 28.59
CA ALA A 771 -33.62 3.71 27.17
C ALA A 771 -34.42 4.91 26.58
N ASN A 772 -35.70 5.03 26.94
CA ASN A 772 -36.52 6.16 26.49
C ASN A 772 -36.03 7.50 27.07
N LYS A 773 -35.52 7.54 28.31
CA LYS A 773 -34.90 8.74 28.90
C LYS A 773 -33.60 9.13 28.17
N GLN A 774 -32.88 8.17 27.63
CA GLN A 774 -31.68 8.36 26.80
C GLN A 774 -32.00 8.62 25.32
N GLN A 775 -33.27 8.89 24.97
CA GLN A 775 -33.72 9.16 23.61
C GLN A 775 -33.40 8.03 22.60
N CYS A 776 -33.24 6.79 23.09
CA CYS A 776 -33.01 5.64 22.21
C CYS A 776 -34.23 5.33 21.35
N SER A 777 -33.97 4.83 20.15
CA SER A 777 -34.98 4.28 19.25
C SER A 777 -35.24 2.79 19.51
N GLY A 778 -34.23 2.09 20.04
CA GLY A 778 -34.29 0.69 20.43
C GLY A 778 -33.91 0.47 21.90
N VAL A 779 -34.25 -0.69 22.43
CA VAL A 779 -33.70 -1.20 23.69
C VAL A 779 -33.34 -2.67 23.50
N ILE A 780 -32.14 -3.05 23.94
CA ILE A 780 -31.65 -4.42 23.92
C ILE A 780 -31.75 -4.95 25.35
N ILE A 781 -32.47 -6.05 25.51
CA ILE A 781 -32.76 -6.66 26.81
C ILE A 781 -32.19 -8.07 26.78
N ASP A 782 -31.06 -8.27 27.45
CA ASP A 782 -30.46 -9.58 27.63
C ASP A 782 -31.00 -10.22 28.91
N LEU A 783 -31.68 -11.35 28.73
CA LEU A 783 -32.37 -12.14 29.76
C LEU A 783 -31.72 -13.51 29.93
N SER A 784 -30.47 -13.71 29.48
CA SER A 784 -29.77 -15.00 29.58
C SER A 784 -29.56 -15.44 31.05
N ASN A 785 -29.42 -14.49 31.96
CA ASN A 785 -29.27 -14.72 33.41
C ASN A 785 -30.59 -14.66 34.21
N ALA A 786 -31.75 -14.65 33.54
CA ALA A 786 -33.04 -14.56 34.22
C ALA A 786 -33.41 -15.90 34.90
N PRO A 787 -33.81 -15.91 36.18
CA PRO A 787 -34.06 -17.15 36.93
C PRO A 787 -35.42 -17.80 36.61
N GLU A 788 -36.35 -17.09 35.95
CA GLU A 788 -37.69 -17.61 35.70
C GLU A 788 -37.75 -18.52 34.46
N SER A 789 -38.23 -19.76 34.61
CA SER A 789 -38.38 -20.72 33.48
C SER A 789 -39.35 -20.28 32.38
N ASN A 790 -40.16 -19.25 32.61
CA ASN A 790 -41.07 -18.64 31.65
C ASN A 790 -40.71 -17.17 31.32
N THR A 791 -39.43 -16.81 31.46
CA THR A 791 -38.86 -15.47 31.23
C THR A 791 -39.39 -14.78 29.98
N ILE A 792 -39.43 -15.48 28.85
CA ILE A 792 -39.90 -14.95 27.57
C ILE A 792 -41.39 -14.55 27.62
N ALA A 793 -42.26 -15.39 28.19
CA ALA A 793 -43.68 -15.08 28.36
C ALA A 793 -43.93 -13.93 29.36
N LEU A 794 -43.08 -13.80 30.39
CA LEU A 794 -43.10 -12.67 31.32
C LEU A 794 -42.69 -11.36 30.64
N ALA A 795 -41.67 -11.41 29.78
CA ALA A 795 -41.18 -10.29 28.98
C ALA A 795 -42.23 -9.82 27.98
N ALA A 796 -42.80 -10.76 27.22
CA ALA A 796 -43.92 -10.57 26.31
C ALA A 796 -45.08 -9.79 26.96
N ARG A 797 -45.57 -10.30 28.10
CA ARG A 797 -46.64 -9.66 28.88
C ARG A 797 -46.28 -8.26 29.34
N LYS A 798 -45.01 -8.02 29.70
CA LYS A 798 -44.56 -6.75 30.28
C LYS A 798 -44.35 -5.67 29.23
N LEU A 799 -43.70 -5.99 28.11
CA LEU A 799 -43.47 -5.07 26.99
C LEU A 799 -44.78 -4.52 26.42
N ARG A 800 -45.83 -5.35 26.35
CA ARG A 800 -47.18 -4.92 25.95
C ARG A 800 -47.78 -3.82 26.85
N GLY A 801 -47.40 -3.77 28.13
CA GLY A 801 -47.82 -2.69 29.02
C GLY A 801 -47.01 -1.40 28.82
N GLU A 802 -45.69 -1.54 28.71
CA GLU A 802 -44.74 -0.41 28.68
C GLU A 802 -44.62 0.28 27.30
N LEU A 803 -45.05 -0.39 26.22
CA LEU A 803 -44.98 0.10 24.83
C LEU A 803 -46.37 0.23 24.14
N SER A 804 -47.45 0.13 24.92
CA SER A 804 -48.82 0.32 24.43
C SER A 804 -49.02 1.73 23.87
N ASP A 805 -49.57 1.84 22.66
CA ASP A 805 -49.93 3.16 22.10
C ASP A 805 -51.09 3.81 22.86
N LYS A 806 -51.92 3.00 23.56
CA LYS A 806 -53.04 3.50 24.38
C LYS A 806 -52.61 4.19 25.67
N THR A 807 -51.43 3.87 26.21
CA THR A 807 -50.94 4.47 27.47
C THR A 807 -50.07 5.70 27.22
N GLY A 808 -49.59 5.90 25.99
CA GLY A 808 -48.75 7.04 25.62
C GLY A 808 -47.35 7.05 26.25
N VAL A 809 -46.94 5.97 26.92
CA VAL A 809 -45.65 5.86 27.62
C VAL A 809 -44.55 5.38 26.66
N ASN A 810 -43.30 5.78 26.94
CA ASN A 810 -42.09 5.37 26.24
C ASN A 810 -42.15 5.52 24.70
N LYS A 811 -42.75 6.60 24.18
CA LYS A 811 -43.00 6.81 22.73
C LYS A 811 -41.74 6.83 21.85
N GLY A 812 -40.56 7.09 22.40
CA GLY A 812 -39.30 7.07 21.64
C GLY A 812 -38.89 5.68 21.18
N ILE A 813 -39.26 4.64 21.94
CA ILE A 813 -38.91 3.25 21.66
C ILE A 813 -39.79 2.70 20.52
N LYS A 814 -39.15 2.42 19.39
CA LYS A 814 -39.72 1.85 18.16
C LYS A 814 -39.54 0.34 18.06
N GLN A 815 -38.45 -0.20 18.61
CA GLN A 815 -38.10 -1.62 18.57
C GLN A 815 -37.51 -2.09 19.91
N VAL A 816 -37.69 -3.38 20.19
CA VAL A 816 -37.06 -4.11 21.29
C VAL A 816 -36.30 -5.27 20.69
N ILE A 817 -35.08 -5.50 21.14
CA ILE A 817 -34.34 -6.73 20.87
C ILE A 817 -34.22 -7.48 22.20
N ILE A 818 -34.61 -8.75 22.23
CA ILE A 818 -34.40 -9.63 23.37
C ILE A 818 -33.28 -10.60 23.01
N ILE A 819 -32.31 -10.77 23.91
CA ILE A 819 -31.31 -11.83 23.85
C ILE A 819 -31.64 -12.81 24.96
N HIS A 820 -31.71 -14.10 24.65
CA HIS A 820 -31.82 -15.17 25.64
C HIS A 820 -30.94 -16.33 25.18
N ASN A 821 -29.81 -16.51 25.86
CA ASN A 821 -28.74 -17.43 25.45
C ASN A 821 -28.26 -17.09 24.02
N GLU A 822 -28.40 -18.00 23.06
CA GLU A 822 -28.07 -17.75 21.65
C GLU A 822 -29.26 -17.24 20.81
N THR A 823 -30.48 -17.29 21.34
CA THR A 823 -31.69 -16.79 20.65
C THR A 823 -31.75 -15.26 20.73
N VAL A 824 -31.91 -14.60 19.58
CA VAL A 824 -32.12 -13.15 19.49
C VAL A 824 -33.42 -12.84 18.75
N LEU A 825 -34.30 -12.06 19.39
CA LEU A 825 -35.64 -11.78 18.88
C LEU A 825 -35.88 -10.27 18.80
N LYS A 826 -36.08 -9.76 17.58
CA LYS A 826 -36.43 -8.35 17.30
C LYS A 826 -37.94 -8.19 17.17
N VAL A 827 -38.52 -7.34 18.01
CA VAL A 827 -39.95 -7.04 18.02
C VAL A 827 -40.19 -5.53 17.90
N THR A 828 -40.94 -5.11 16.91
CA THR A 828 -41.35 -3.71 16.73
C THR A 828 -42.52 -3.34 17.63
N ARG A 829 -42.66 -2.05 17.97
CA ARG A 829 -43.81 -1.51 18.71
C ARG A 829 -45.15 -1.88 18.06
N GLN A 830 -45.22 -1.88 16.73
CA GLN A 830 -46.41 -2.26 15.96
C GLN A 830 -46.76 -3.75 16.12
N GLN A 831 -45.76 -4.65 16.13
CA GLN A 831 -45.97 -6.09 16.40
C GLN A 831 -46.44 -6.33 17.85
N ILE A 832 -45.94 -5.55 18.81
CA ILE A 832 -46.40 -5.59 20.22
C ILE A 832 -47.87 -5.18 20.32
N ASN A 833 -48.25 -4.08 19.67
CA ASN A 833 -49.62 -3.55 19.72
C ASN A 833 -50.63 -4.41 18.95
N SER A 834 -50.22 -5.06 17.86
CA SER A 834 -51.06 -5.98 17.08
C SER A 834 -51.21 -7.38 17.68
N LYS A 835 -50.59 -7.66 18.84
CA LYS A 835 -50.54 -8.98 19.52
C LYS A 835 -49.88 -10.13 18.74
N LYS A 836 -49.53 -9.95 17.46
CA LYS A 836 -48.87 -10.98 16.62
C LYS A 836 -47.53 -11.45 17.15
N PHE A 837 -46.86 -10.63 17.96
CA PHE A 837 -45.58 -10.98 18.57
C PHE A 837 -45.62 -12.23 19.48
N MET A 838 -46.81 -12.65 19.96
CA MET A 838 -46.97 -13.89 20.74
C MET A 838 -46.74 -15.16 19.90
N GLU A 839 -46.73 -15.08 18.57
CA GLU A 839 -46.45 -16.21 17.67
C GLU A 839 -44.95 -16.51 17.61
N TYR A 840 -44.09 -15.48 17.70
CA TYR A 840 -42.63 -15.59 17.74
C TYR A 840 -42.09 -16.20 19.06
N PHE A 841 -42.93 -16.27 20.09
CA PHE A 841 -42.59 -16.77 21.43
C PHE A 841 -43.29 -18.11 21.75
N LYS A 842 -43.72 -18.86 20.73
CA LYS A 842 -44.36 -20.19 20.84
C LYS A 842 -43.49 -21.34 20.33
N THR A 843 -42.26 -21.04 19.91
CA THR A 843 -41.34 -21.95 19.21
C THR A 843 -40.08 -22.30 20.01
N GLU A 844 -40.07 -22.03 21.32
CA GLU A 844 -39.19 -22.66 22.31
C GLU A 844 -40.05 -23.50 23.26
#